data_AF-A0A813IPK3-F1
#
_entry.id   AF-A0A813IPK3-F1
#
_cell.length_a   1.000
_cell.length_b   1.000
_cell.length_c   1.000
_cell.angle_alpha   90.00
_cell.angle_beta   90.00
_cell.angle_gamma   90.00
#
_symmetry.space_group_name_H-M   'P 1'
#
loop_
_entity.id
_entity.type
_entity.pdbx_description
1 polymer ?
#
loop_
_entity_poly.entity_id
_entity_poly.type
_entity_poly.pdbx_seq_one_letter_code
_entity_poly.pdbx_strand_id
1 'polypeptide(L)'
;MIQQMSFYNMPMAFGTAIDNSTYKSINVANKGALYAFEPDVTFIAQQPKIIRFPPNNAGEYIQGIYGTAKAGTILGNWHFKDLKTVADRAQILLSNYKLSQDDINGMLGDVVSAGDEDHWAGACRWVKNNTHLWRNWIPDSTTCVQGKGLVDSAGLPVENRSQAVDCKVCPVGRASTPMTDGQGPTRFCLQCPEGKSQGLPGEQECVPCLIGSYSAVPGSMACSLCAVGSYGSLTGLSVCSVCGNGTISEKLRSTNKAIMVQGEEEWVAYQGAVSFDACGCRKGTRMDASGECLPCGDGLKCDGSGKVMVLKGFYSAADSPGSVFKCFGDERRCPGGPPGTCAPGRDNETIACISCSSGLSPGDDGACKPCSSGNSAVFSVAIIVSILAIAVLYIFLRNEGQDGKAQNEAFLIASVAIGQCVGVSQQLSIFGQLKVNWGSPFSEVLDFFSLLAFNMEWLTVSCLARFSPLQMYAARVFLVLLFFIVACCIHLLYVALRKKFADGLEISVLVKVMGNLMMIFFISVAGAILAPFRCYTHPNGVRTVQEFGGVLCNSEGEYQKMLIVAGIALIMPVSFFVIASYVTIVELPKRMQKADVAFLKTWSFLYYRYRPGAAVFSVILLLRNVGLVIVPVIPGGAIKVLLIIMILIVSILITSFMLPWRILECNYMEATLLAGVAVLISMGSLFMEDVDVDNVMQVCFVLFIAMTLLIFGVFVWGFAKYLRGKLRKPFQYFLCHQKSGAGAFARLLKCELIRMSGVKGKVFVDCDDLQDLTKLFGYVGNDTEHLIILGTKDILTRKWCMGEVTTGRIHKVKTVVVALPDYEPPSETLVEEYQVHVPDVTELAAHGISLAAVQETLLWMRELPTFELLGTLDSKLTRALCKELVVMHVSPGSMGKNGFQLSNEAEDELDKKTRLVNRKAQYNGSKVAILVDYKNMEAVATALVLQLMVSPLLMSSGGMVPYIMTANEEAMPTVQIIVVICSQGCFGNPDIARVLVSSAARSLAVLPIIAEDGFRFPTKDFYDEVLATAGTTSMLGNPSHLVAVVKQVFQEIGVGFNPQAYSASVQDLEVKAKTIAFRLLGGRLRPMSLEDYHPSSPEELEATSLGLLPPASKSTEANAQKII
;
A
#
# COMPACT_ATOMS: atom_id res chain seq x y z
N MET A 1 -49.80 34.97 -97.43
CA MET A 1 -48.54 34.71 -96.69
C MET A 1 -47.39 34.38 -97.64
N ILE A 2 -47.47 33.33 -98.46
CA ILE A 2 -46.41 32.98 -99.45
C ILE A 2 -46.13 34.14 -100.41
N GLN A 3 -47.16 34.70 -101.06
CA GLN A 3 -47.00 35.89 -101.93
C GLN A 3 -46.39 37.11 -101.22
N GLN A 4 -46.71 37.35 -99.95
CA GLN A 4 -46.20 38.50 -99.19
C GLN A 4 -44.75 38.29 -98.73
N MET A 5 -44.39 37.08 -98.32
CA MET A 5 -43.01 36.78 -97.89
C MET A 5 -42.04 36.69 -99.07
N SER A 6 -42.49 36.16 -100.21
CA SER A 6 -41.76 36.21 -101.48
C SER A 6 -41.55 37.66 -101.94
N PHE A 7 -42.56 38.52 -101.73
CA PHE A 7 -42.46 39.95 -102.04
C PHE A 7 -41.49 40.72 -101.13
N TYR A 8 -41.32 40.29 -99.87
CA TYR A 8 -40.43 40.94 -98.90
C TYR A 8 -39.08 40.24 -98.69
N ASN A 9 -38.77 39.24 -99.52
CA ASN A 9 -37.55 38.42 -99.47
C ASN A 9 -37.17 37.93 -98.05
N MET A 10 -38.20 37.59 -97.25
CA MET A 10 -37.98 37.02 -95.93
C MET A 10 -37.57 35.56 -96.08
N PRO A 11 -36.48 35.09 -95.44
CA PRO A 11 -36.10 33.69 -95.50
C PRO A 11 -37.23 32.84 -94.94
N MET A 12 -37.80 31.99 -95.80
CA MET A 12 -38.90 31.11 -95.44
C MET A 12 -38.39 29.68 -95.29
N ALA A 13 -38.65 29.08 -94.13
CA ALA A 13 -38.56 27.64 -93.95
C ALA A 13 -39.98 27.07 -94.05
N PHE A 14 -40.28 26.35 -95.14
CA PHE A 14 -41.45 25.48 -95.16
C PHE A 14 -41.10 24.18 -94.45
N GLY A 15 -41.71 23.95 -93.30
CA GLY A 15 -41.66 22.67 -92.62
C GLY A 15 -43.03 22.02 -92.67
N THR A 16 -43.16 20.89 -93.35
CA THR A 16 -44.29 19.98 -93.13
C THR A 16 -43.92 19.08 -91.97
N ALA A 17 -44.55 19.25 -90.82
CA ALA A 17 -44.44 18.25 -89.76
C ALA A 17 -45.31 17.05 -90.13
N ILE A 18 -44.79 15.85 -89.90
CA ILE A 18 -45.46 14.59 -90.22
C ILE A 18 -46.71 14.41 -89.34
N ASP A 19 -46.70 15.02 -88.15
CA ASP A 19 -47.79 15.02 -87.19
C ASP A 19 -47.79 16.30 -86.33
N ASN A 20 -48.89 16.54 -85.63
CA ASN A 20 -49.10 17.74 -84.81
C ASN A 20 -48.14 17.83 -83.60
N SER A 21 -47.66 16.70 -83.06
CA SER A 21 -46.72 16.70 -81.93
C SER A 21 -45.32 17.17 -82.38
N THR A 22 -44.91 16.74 -83.57
CA THR A 22 -43.66 17.18 -84.21
C THR A 22 -43.74 18.68 -84.56
N TYR A 23 -44.88 19.16 -85.06
CA TYR A 23 -45.12 20.59 -85.28
C TYR A 23 -45.00 21.41 -83.98
N LYS A 24 -45.63 20.93 -82.90
CA LYS A 24 -45.62 21.59 -81.59
C LYS A 24 -44.21 21.63 -80.99
N SER A 25 -43.48 20.52 -81.01
CA SER A 25 -42.13 20.44 -80.44
C SER A 25 -41.11 21.33 -81.17
N ILE A 26 -41.12 21.37 -82.50
CA ILE A 26 -40.23 22.21 -83.31
C ILE A 26 -40.48 23.69 -83.01
N ASN A 27 -41.75 24.12 -82.94
CA ASN A 27 -42.08 25.51 -82.62
C ASN A 27 -41.73 25.88 -81.18
N VAL A 28 -41.94 24.96 -80.23
CA VAL A 28 -41.58 25.18 -78.83
C VAL A 28 -40.07 25.34 -78.66
N ALA A 29 -39.28 24.48 -79.29
CA ALA A 29 -37.82 24.49 -79.20
C ALA A 29 -37.18 25.72 -79.87
N ASN A 30 -37.69 26.11 -81.03
CA ASN A 30 -37.07 27.16 -81.86
C ASN A 30 -37.73 28.54 -81.71
N LYS A 31 -38.77 28.68 -80.89
CA LYS A 31 -39.47 29.95 -80.61
C LYS A 31 -39.97 30.65 -81.89
N GLY A 32 -40.56 29.87 -82.80
CA GLY A 32 -40.98 30.30 -84.14
C GLY A 32 -42.29 31.12 -84.20
N ALA A 33 -42.63 31.60 -85.41
CA ALA A 33 -43.91 32.25 -85.69
C ALA A 33 -45.03 31.22 -85.87
N LEU A 34 -46.18 31.45 -85.22
CA LEU A 34 -47.30 30.51 -85.18
C LEU A 34 -48.40 30.96 -86.15
N TYR A 35 -48.72 30.18 -87.18
CA TYR A 35 -49.87 30.44 -88.07
C TYR A 35 -51.14 29.79 -87.48
N ALA A 36 -51.83 30.52 -86.59
CA ALA A 36 -53.11 30.10 -86.03
C ALA A 36 -53.96 31.33 -85.67
N PHE A 37 -55.29 31.21 -85.73
CA PHE A 37 -56.19 32.29 -85.29
C PHE A 37 -56.16 32.48 -83.77
N GLU A 38 -55.97 31.39 -83.02
CA GLU A 38 -55.82 31.37 -81.56
C GLU A 38 -54.71 30.39 -81.14
N PRO A 39 -53.95 30.68 -80.05
CA PRO A 39 -52.86 29.82 -79.61
C PRO A 39 -53.42 28.57 -78.91
N ASP A 40 -53.02 27.39 -79.40
CA ASP A 40 -53.27 26.09 -78.75
C ASP A 40 -52.73 26.09 -77.30
N VAL A 41 -53.41 25.35 -76.40
CA VAL A 41 -53.02 25.23 -74.97
C VAL A 41 -51.55 24.86 -74.75
N THR A 42 -50.97 24.12 -75.69
CA THR A 42 -49.56 23.73 -75.70
C THR A 42 -48.62 24.94 -75.72
N PHE A 43 -49.03 26.06 -76.34
CA PHE A 43 -48.23 27.28 -76.46
C PHE A 43 -48.56 28.33 -75.39
N ILE A 44 -49.57 28.13 -74.54
CA ILE A 44 -49.96 29.11 -73.49
C ILE A 44 -48.81 29.39 -72.52
N ALA A 45 -48.02 28.38 -72.15
CA ALA A 45 -46.84 28.56 -71.30
C ALA A 45 -45.78 29.49 -71.92
N GLN A 46 -45.76 29.61 -73.24
CA GLN A 46 -44.88 30.54 -73.96
C GLN A 46 -45.42 31.97 -74.03
N GLN A 47 -46.63 32.21 -73.51
CA GLN A 47 -47.30 33.52 -73.45
C GLN A 47 -47.31 34.27 -74.80
N PRO A 48 -47.70 33.64 -75.92
CA PRO A 48 -47.54 34.24 -77.24
C PRO A 48 -48.25 35.59 -77.36
N LYS A 49 -47.67 36.50 -78.14
CA LYS A 49 -48.18 37.85 -78.42
C LYS A 49 -48.44 38.00 -79.91
N ILE A 50 -49.53 38.68 -80.27
CA ILE A 50 -49.83 38.98 -81.67
C ILE A 50 -48.96 40.15 -82.14
N ILE A 51 -48.22 39.96 -83.24
CA ILE A 51 -47.73 41.08 -84.04
C ILE A 51 -48.86 41.50 -84.97
N ARG A 52 -49.32 42.75 -84.81
CA ARG A 52 -50.38 43.33 -85.64
C ARG A 52 -49.74 44.08 -86.78
N PHE A 53 -50.20 43.82 -88.00
CA PHE A 53 -49.83 44.62 -89.14
C PHE A 53 -50.63 45.94 -89.14
N PRO A 54 -50.04 47.04 -89.63
CA PRO A 54 -50.72 48.32 -89.67
C PRO A 54 -52.03 48.24 -90.49
N PRO A 55 -53.13 48.85 -90.01
CA PRO A 55 -54.34 49.01 -90.79
C PRO A 55 -54.09 49.91 -92.00
N ASN A 56 -54.77 49.60 -93.08
CA ASN A 56 -54.86 50.35 -94.31
C ASN A 56 -55.58 51.63 -93.95
N ASN A 57 -54.81 52.69 -93.90
CA ASN A 57 -55.27 54.04 -93.72
C ASN A 57 -55.41 54.66 -95.12
N ALA A 58 -56.63 54.99 -95.52
CA ALA A 58 -56.90 55.54 -96.85
C ALA A 58 -56.15 56.87 -97.10
N GLY A 59 -55.91 57.68 -96.08
CA GLY A 59 -55.13 58.92 -96.19
C GLY A 59 -53.64 58.66 -96.43
N GLU A 60 -53.07 57.70 -95.69
CA GLU A 60 -51.69 57.23 -95.89
C GLU A 60 -51.53 56.54 -97.24
N TYR A 61 -52.54 55.77 -97.66
CA TYR A 61 -52.59 55.11 -98.97
C TYR A 61 -52.58 56.12 -100.12
N ILE A 62 -53.25 57.28 -99.95
CA ILE A 62 -53.22 58.40 -100.90
C ILE A 62 -51.86 59.12 -100.87
N GLN A 63 -51.19 59.13 -99.72
CA GLN A 63 -49.83 59.67 -99.55
C GLN A 63 -48.72 58.68 -99.94
N GLY A 64 -49.08 57.55 -100.54
CA GLY A 64 -48.10 56.59 -101.00
C GLY A 64 -47.63 55.60 -99.93
N ILE A 65 -48.28 55.43 -98.79
CA ILE A 65 -47.88 54.48 -97.73
C ILE A 65 -48.84 53.28 -97.71
N TYR A 66 -48.35 52.08 -98.03
CA TYR A 66 -49.18 50.88 -98.22
C TYR A 66 -49.15 49.94 -97.01
N GLY A 67 -50.06 50.16 -96.06
CA GLY A 67 -50.38 49.21 -94.99
C GLY A 67 -51.16 47.98 -95.50
N THR A 68 -50.96 46.82 -94.86
CA THR A 68 -51.40 45.51 -95.40
C THR A 68 -52.75 45.00 -94.87
N ALA A 69 -53.38 45.64 -93.89
CA ALA A 69 -54.64 45.16 -93.28
C ALA A 69 -55.83 46.05 -93.65
N LYS A 70 -57.01 45.58 -94.05
CA LYS A 70 -58.15 46.50 -94.34
C LYS A 70 -58.61 47.24 -93.07
N ALA A 71 -59.04 48.50 -93.19
CA ALA A 71 -59.61 49.24 -92.05
C ALA A 71 -60.76 48.42 -91.41
N GLY A 72 -60.64 48.15 -90.11
CA GLY A 72 -61.59 47.31 -89.36
C GLY A 72 -61.26 45.81 -89.30
N THR A 73 -60.21 45.33 -89.98
CA THR A 73 -59.72 43.95 -89.89
C THR A 73 -58.37 43.89 -89.18
N ILE A 74 -58.27 43.13 -88.08
CA ILE A 74 -57.00 42.90 -87.39
C ILE A 74 -56.25 41.81 -88.16
N LEU A 75 -55.34 42.22 -89.05
CA LEU A 75 -54.39 41.30 -89.66
C LEU A 75 -53.16 41.19 -88.76
N GLY A 76 -52.86 39.99 -88.27
CA GLY A 76 -51.70 39.76 -87.40
C GLY A 76 -51.39 38.28 -87.28
N ASN A 77 -50.24 37.95 -86.69
CA ASN A 77 -49.84 36.57 -86.44
C ASN A 77 -49.32 36.41 -85.00
N TRP A 78 -49.40 35.21 -84.42
CA TRP A 78 -48.94 34.96 -83.04
C TRP A 78 -47.44 34.62 -83.00
N HIS A 79 -46.73 35.16 -82.01
CA HIS A 79 -45.29 35.02 -81.83
C HIS A 79 -44.89 34.82 -80.37
N PHE A 80 -43.68 34.32 -80.11
CA PHE A 80 -43.11 34.20 -78.78
C PHE A 80 -43.05 35.56 -78.03
N LYS A 81 -43.36 35.60 -76.74
CA LYS A 81 -43.48 36.86 -75.97
C LYS A 81 -42.24 37.76 -76.01
N ASP A 82 -41.05 37.17 -75.96
CA ASP A 82 -39.79 37.90 -75.89
C ASP A 82 -39.14 38.02 -77.27
N LEU A 83 -39.93 37.91 -78.35
CA LEU A 83 -39.42 38.12 -79.71
C LEU A 83 -38.70 39.47 -79.86
N LYS A 84 -39.19 40.50 -79.15
CA LYS A 84 -38.53 41.81 -79.05
C LYS A 84 -37.11 41.74 -78.45
N THR A 85 -36.86 40.81 -77.53
CA THR A 85 -35.58 40.66 -76.82
C THR A 85 -34.63 39.72 -77.56
N VAL A 86 -35.18 38.68 -78.20
CA VAL A 86 -34.44 37.62 -78.91
C VAL A 86 -34.07 38.05 -80.34
N ALA A 87 -34.93 38.83 -81.01
CA ALA A 87 -34.73 39.34 -82.37
C ALA A 87 -34.94 40.87 -82.42
N ASP A 88 -34.35 41.57 -81.45
CA ASP A 88 -34.35 43.03 -81.30
C ASP A 88 -33.98 43.76 -82.60
N ARG A 89 -32.94 43.29 -83.30
CA ARG A 89 -32.52 43.90 -84.56
C ARG A 89 -33.56 43.79 -85.67
N ALA A 90 -34.21 42.62 -85.77
CA ALA A 90 -35.28 42.41 -86.74
C ALA A 90 -36.50 43.28 -86.40
N GLN A 91 -36.79 43.46 -85.12
CA GLN A 91 -37.88 44.33 -84.66
C GLN A 91 -37.63 45.81 -84.95
N ILE A 92 -36.42 46.31 -84.68
CA ILE A 92 -36.06 47.71 -85.02
C ILE A 92 -36.09 47.92 -86.53
N LEU A 93 -35.57 46.96 -87.30
CA LEU A 93 -35.62 46.97 -88.76
C LEU A 93 -37.06 47.03 -89.29
N LEU A 94 -37.95 46.20 -88.76
CA LEU A 94 -39.37 46.21 -89.13
C LEU A 94 -40.10 47.49 -88.69
N SER A 95 -39.71 48.11 -87.57
CA SER A 95 -40.33 49.38 -87.13
C SER A 95 -39.92 50.57 -87.97
N ASN A 96 -38.74 50.52 -88.59
CA ASN A 96 -38.24 51.57 -89.46
C ASN A 96 -38.64 51.38 -90.92
N TYR A 97 -39.17 50.20 -91.27
CA TYR A 97 -39.59 49.82 -92.62
C TYR A 97 -40.69 50.73 -93.18
N LYS A 98 -40.42 51.42 -94.30
CA LYS A 98 -41.36 52.31 -94.99
C LYS A 98 -41.14 52.27 -96.50
N LEU A 99 -42.06 51.66 -97.26
CA LEU A 99 -42.04 51.68 -98.73
C LEU A 99 -43.18 52.53 -99.30
N SER A 100 -42.86 53.34 -100.31
CA SER A 100 -43.86 54.13 -101.03
C SER A 100 -44.48 53.39 -102.23
N GLN A 101 -45.50 53.95 -102.88
CA GLN A 101 -46.12 53.33 -104.07
C GLN A 101 -45.15 53.36 -105.22
N ASP A 102 -44.43 54.47 -105.35
CA ASP A 102 -43.46 54.68 -106.40
C ASP A 102 -42.28 53.73 -106.22
N ASP A 103 -41.91 53.43 -104.97
CA ASP A 103 -40.93 52.40 -104.64
C ASP A 103 -41.40 51.00 -105.07
N ILE A 104 -42.65 50.66 -104.74
CA ILE A 104 -43.26 49.37 -105.09
C ILE A 104 -43.47 49.24 -106.60
N ASN A 105 -43.98 50.28 -107.25
CA ASN A 105 -44.22 50.32 -108.69
C ASN A 105 -42.90 50.34 -109.47
N GLY A 106 -41.88 51.04 -108.96
CA GLY A 106 -40.53 51.01 -109.51
C GLY A 106 -39.93 49.60 -109.40
N MET A 107 -40.09 48.95 -108.24
CA MET A 107 -39.67 47.56 -108.06
C MET A 107 -40.41 46.61 -109.01
N LEU A 108 -41.73 46.74 -109.12
CA LEU A 108 -42.54 45.93 -110.04
C LEU A 108 -42.21 46.22 -111.51
N GLY A 109 -41.90 47.47 -111.86
CA GLY A 109 -41.44 47.87 -113.19
C GLY A 109 -40.10 47.24 -113.56
N ASP A 110 -39.13 47.24 -112.64
CA ASP A 110 -37.85 46.55 -112.82
C ASP A 110 -38.02 45.03 -112.99
N VAL A 111 -38.98 44.44 -112.27
CA VAL A 111 -39.34 43.02 -112.36
C VAL A 111 -40.01 42.67 -113.68
N VAL A 112 -40.92 43.52 -114.18
CA VAL A 112 -41.60 43.32 -115.48
C VAL A 112 -40.62 43.52 -116.64
N SER A 113 -39.73 44.51 -116.55
CA SER A 113 -38.72 44.80 -117.57
C SER A 113 -37.69 43.68 -117.74
N ALA A 114 -37.50 42.84 -116.72
CA ALA A 114 -36.60 41.70 -116.76
C ALA A 114 -37.18 40.47 -117.48
N GLY A 115 -38.50 40.43 -117.75
CA GLY A 115 -39.19 39.27 -118.34
C GLY A 115 -39.48 38.13 -117.34
N ASP A 116 -40.43 37.26 -117.69
CA ASP A 116 -41.00 36.22 -116.81
C ASP A 116 -40.01 35.15 -116.31
N GLU A 117 -38.80 35.07 -116.86
CA GLU A 117 -37.82 34.02 -116.49
C GLU A 117 -36.85 34.43 -115.37
N ASP A 118 -36.71 35.72 -114.99
CA ASP A 118 -35.74 36.13 -113.95
C ASP A 118 -36.17 37.35 -113.10
N HIS A 119 -37.34 37.25 -112.48
CA HIS A 119 -37.87 38.27 -111.57
C HIS A 119 -36.93 38.62 -110.39
N TRP A 120 -36.06 37.69 -109.97
CA TRP A 120 -35.10 37.90 -108.89
C TRP A 120 -34.02 38.93 -109.26
N ALA A 121 -33.57 38.92 -110.52
CA ALA A 121 -32.59 39.90 -111.00
C ALA A 121 -33.16 41.33 -110.99
N GLY A 122 -34.46 41.51 -111.30
CA GLY A 122 -35.17 42.78 -111.20
C GLY A 122 -35.27 43.31 -109.76
N ALA A 123 -35.74 42.46 -108.84
CA ALA A 123 -35.83 42.82 -107.42
C ALA A 123 -34.45 43.12 -106.79
N CYS A 124 -33.42 42.32 -107.12
CA CYS A 124 -32.06 42.55 -106.61
C CYS A 124 -31.47 43.86 -107.12
N ARG A 125 -31.72 44.21 -108.39
CA ARG A 125 -31.30 45.49 -108.98
C ARG A 125 -31.97 46.67 -108.28
N TRP A 126 -33.27 46.55 -108.00
CA TRP A 126 -34.02 47.56 -107.26
C TRP A 126 -33.45 47.77 -105.84
N VAL A 127 -33.19 46.69 -105.09
CA VAL A 127 -32.63 46.77 -103.73
C VAL A 127 -31.24 47.44 -103.73
N LYS A 128 -30.38 47.10 -104.69
CA LYS A 128 -29.03 47.69 -104.80
C LYS A 128 -29.06 49.16 -105.21
N ASN A 129 -29.98 49.55 -106.09
CA ASN A 129 -30.12 50.94 -106.54
C ASN A 129 -30.80 51.84 -105.49
N ASN A 130 -31.62 51.27 -104.61
CA ASN A 130 -32.38 52.01 -103.60
C ASN A 130 -31.83 51.86 -102.17
N THR A 131 -30.51 51.75 -102.02
CA THR A 131 -29.83 51.59 -100.72
C THR A 131 -30.11 52.72 -99.72
N HIS A 132 -30.35 53.94 -100.19
CA HIS A 132 -30.66 55.09 -99.34
C HIS A 132 -32.00 54.95 -98.59
N LEU A 133 -32.94 54.13 -99.09
CA LEU A 133 -34.24 53.89 -98.44
C LEU A 133 -34.08 52.96 -97.25
N TRP A 134 -33.50 51.77 -97.45
CA TRP A 134 -33.51 50.71 -96.44
C TRP A 134 -32.34 50.74 -95.47
N ARG A 135 -31.25 51.46 -95.77
CA ARG A 135 -30.07 51.52 -94.89
C ARG A 135 -30.36 52.16 -93.54
N ASN A 136 -31.25 53.14 -93.50
CA ASN A 136 -31.72 53.78 -92.27
C ASN A 136 -32.65 52.87 -91.44
N TRP A 137 -33.07 51.72 -91.98
CA TRP A 137 -33.89 50.77 -91.24
C TRP A 137 -33.03 49.83 -90.38
N ILE A 138 -31.77 49.61 -90.74
CA ILE A 138 -30.89 48.69 -90.04
C ILE A 138 -30.41 49.32 -88.71
N PRO A 139 -30.68 48.72 -87.55
CA PRO A 139 -30.22 49.22 -86.27
C PRO A 139 -28.69 49.14 -86.14
N ASP A 140 -28.12 50.15 -85.47
CA ASP A 140 -26.71 50.12 -85.06
C ASP A 140 -26.47 48.92 -84.13
N SER A 141 -25.40 48.17 -84.40
CA SER A 141 -25.04 46.97 -83.65
C SER A 141 -24.73 47.24 -82.18
N THR A 142 -24.48 48.51 -81.82
CA THR A 142 -24.11 48.98 -80.47
C THR A 142 -25.25 49.65 -79.70
N THR A 143 -26.48 49.65 -80.24
CA THR A 143 -27.67 50.14 -79.53
C THR A 143 -28.31 49.01 -78.73
N CYS A 144 -27.88 48.83 -77.48
CA CYS A 144 -28.30 47.70 -76.65
C CYS A 144 -29.66 47.94 -75.98
N VAL A 145 -30.49 46.88 -75.97
CA VAL A 145 -31.80 46.87 -75.29
C VAL A 145 -31.71 46.38 -73.84
N GLN A 146 -32.80 46.55 -73.09
CA GLN A 146 -32.94 46.12 -71.69
C GLN A 146 -32.49 44.67 -71.48
N GLY A 147 -31.63 44.45 -70.49
CA GLY A 147 -31.05 43.14 -70.17
C GLY A 147 -29.83 42.74 -71.00
N LYS A 148 -29.52 43.48 -72.06
CA LYS A 148 -28.23 43.40 -72.77
C LYS A 148 -27.32 44.56 -72.40
N GLY A 149 -26.03 44.39 -72.65
CA GLY A 149 -25.05 45.44 -72.56
C GLY A 149 -24.01 45.34 -73.67
N LEU A 150 -23.28 46.44 -73.86
CA LEU A 150 -22.19 46.56 -74.82
C LEU A 150 -21.13 45.48 -74.60
N VAL A 151 -20.67 44.86 -75.69
CA VAL A 151 -19.54 43.91 -75.67
C VAL A 151 -18.51 44.23 -76.75
N ASP A 152 -17.25 43.91 -76.44
CA ASP A 152 -16.14 43.97 -77.41
C ASP A 152 -16.19 42.81 -78.43
N SER A 153 -15.18 42.74 -79.30
CA SER A 153 -15.05 41.70 -80.34
C SER A 153 -14.83 40.29 -79.78
N ALA A 154 -14.37 40.15 -78.53
CA ALA A 154 -14.29 38.88 -77.83
C ALA A 154 -15.62 38.51 -77.13
N GLY A 155 -16.59 39.42 -77.09
CA GLY A 155 -17.87 39.25 -76.43
C GLY A 155 -17.84 39.53 -74.92
N LEU A 156 -16.81 40.23 -74.42
CA LEU A 156 -16.69 40.65 -73.02
C LEU A 156 -17.44 41.97 -72.78
N PRO A 157 -18.10 42.16 -71.62
CA PRO A 157 -18.84 43.38 -71.36
C PRO A 157 -17.93 44.59 -71.22
N VAL A 158 -18.22 45.65 -71.98
CA VAL A 158 -17.53 46.94 -71.93
C VAL A 158 -18.50 48.03 -71.48
N GLU A 159 -17.99 49.06 -70.81
CA GLU A 159 -18.83 50.15 -70.29
C GLU A 159 -18.99 51.30 -71.28
N ASN A 160 -18.17 51.34 -72.34
CA ASN A 160 -18.13 52.45 -73.30
C ASN A 160 -18.44 51.96 -74.72
N ARG A 161 -19.31 52.69 -75.44
CA ARG A 161 -19.76 52.31 -76.79
C ARG A 161 -18.63 52.29 -77.80
N SER A 162 -17.62 53.15 -77.64
CA SER A 162 -16.44 53.19 -78.53
C SER A 162 -15.66 51.88 -78.60
N GLN A 163 -15.78 51.02 -77.58
CA GLN A 163 -15.11 49.73 -77.48
C GLN A 163 -16.03 48.57 -77.88
N ALA A 164 -17.29 48.86 -78.18
CA ALA A 164 -18.31 47.87 -78.42
C ALA A 164 -18.46 47.59 -79.92
N VAL A 165 -18.62 46.31 -80.26
CA VAL A 165 -18.97 45.89 -81.62
C VAL A 165 -20.36 45.26 -81.69
N ASP A 166 -20.89 44.81 -80.54
CA ASP A 166 -22.17 44.10 -80.44
C ASP A 166 -22.80 44.26 -79.04
N CYS A 167 -23.99 43.69 -78.84
CA CYS A 167 -24.73 43.68 -77.58
C CYS A 167 -25.05 42.24 -77.14
N LYS A 168 -24.68 41.86 -75.90
CA LYS A 168 -25.01 40.55 -75.30
C LYS A 168 -25.72 40.67 -73.96
N VAL A 169 -26.41 39.61 -73.53
CA VAL A 169 -27.11 39.56 -72.23
C VAL A 169 -26.11 39.74 -71.09
N CYS A 170 -26.43 40.60 -70.13
CA CYS A 170 -25.56 40.81 -68.98
C CYS A 170 -25.47 39.53 -68.13
N PRO A 171 -24.25 39.03 -67.83
CA PRO A 171 -24.09 37.84 -67.02
C PRO A 171 -24.45 38.11 -65.55
N VAL A 172 -24.72 37.04 -64.80
CA VAL A 172 -24.91 37.10 -63.34
C VAL A 172 -23.76 37.85 -62.66
N GLY A 173 -24.07 38.55 -61.56
CA GLY A 173 -23.15 39.49 -60.92
C GLY A 173 -23.04 40.85 -61.62
N ARG A 174 -23.70 41.05 -62.78
CA ARG A 174 -23.77 42.34 -63.48
C ARG A 174 -25.21 42.74 -63.80
N ALA A 175 -25.50 44.04 -63.71
CA ALA A 175 -26.80 44.64 -64.05
C ALA A 175 -26.72 45.42 -65.38
N SER A 176 -27.77 45.34 -66.20
CA SER A 176 -27.92 46.11 -67.44
C SER A 176 -28.31 47.55 -67.11
N THR A 177 -27.34 48.46 -67.16
CA THR A 177 -27.48 49.88 -66.80
C THR A 177 -27.63 50.74 -68.05
N PRO A 178 -28.59 51.69 -68.10
CA PRO A 178 -28.76 52.60 -69.23
C PRO A 178 -27.62 53.62 -69.33
N MET A 179 -27.25 53.96 -70.56
CA MET A 179 -26.27 55.00 -70.90
C MET A 179 -26.75 55.76 -72.13
N THR A 180 -26.51 57.07 -72.20
CA THR A 180 -26.77 57.87 -73.40
C THR A 180 -25.48 58.55 -73.80
N ASP A 181 -25.09 58.41 -75.06
CA ASP A 181 -23.91 59.08 -75.63
C ASP A 181 -24.31 59.90 -76.87
N GLY A 182 -23.33 60.49 -77.56
CA GLY A 182 -23.55 61.29 -78.77
C GLY A 182 -24.21 60.53 -79.94
N GLN A 183 -24.34 59.20 -79.86
CA GLN A 183 -25.01 58.34 -80.84
C GLN A 183 -26.38 57.84 -80.35
N GLY A 184 -26.87 58.31 -79.19
CA GLY A 184 -28.19 57.99 -78.65
C GLY A 184 -28.17 57.08 -77.42
N PRO A 185 -29.32 56.52 -77.00
CA PRO A 185 -29.40 55.66 -75.82
C PRO A 185 -28.90 54.22 -76.12
N THR A 186 -28.12 53.66 -75.20
CA THR A 186 -27.66 52.26 -75.18
C THR A 186 -27.61 51.76 -73.72
N ARG A 187 -27.08 50.56 -73.48
CA ARG A 187 -26.93 49.98 -72.14
C ARG A 187 -25.61 49.21 -72.02
N PHE A 188 -25.04 49.14 -70.82
CA PHE A 188 -23.85 48.35 -70.53
C PHE A 188 -24.05 47.48 -69.28
N CYS A 189 -23.16 46.50 -69.06
CA CYS A 189 -23.27 45.59 -67.91
C CYS A 189 -22.34 46.03 -66.76
N LEU A 190 -22.91 46.65 -65.73
CA LEU A 190 -22.20 47.13 -64.55
C LEU A 190 -22.09 46.02 -63.49
N GLN A 191 -20.91 45.84 -62.89
CA GLN A 191 -20.74 44.89 -61.77
C GLN A 191 -21.53 45.33 -60.54
N CYS A 192 -22.15 44.37 -59.85
CA CYS A 192 -22.79 44.66 -58.58
C CYS A 192 -21.74 45.11 -57.55
N PRO A 193 -21.90 46.27 -56.90
CA PRO A 193 -20.97 46.72 -55.87
C PRO A 193 -21.05 45.81 -54.65
N GLU A 194 -20.06 45.91 -53.76
CA GLU A 194 -20.10 45.27 -52.44
C GLU A 194 -21.41 45.59 -51.70
N GLY A 195 -21.88 44.64 -50.90
CA GLY A 195 -23.19 44.71 -50.26
C GLY A 195 -24.37 44.43 -51.19
N LYS A 196 -24.17 44.25 -52.50
CA LYS A 196 -25.22 43.85 -53.44
C LYS A 196 -24.85 42.56 -54.18
N SER A 197 -25.86 41.86 -54.69
CA SER A 197 -25.69 40.69 -55.55
C SER A 197 -26.76 40.62 -56.64
N GLN A 198 -26.48 39.86 -57.70
CA GLN A 198 -27.45 39.58 -58.75
C GLN A 198 -27.25 38.16 -59.28
N GLY A 199 -28.24 37.29 -59.05
CA GLY A 199 -28.18 35.86 -59.37
C GLY A 199 -28.79 35.47 -60.72
N LEU A 200 -29.47 36.39 -61.42
CA LEU A 200 -30.12 36.12 -62.70
C LEU A 200 -29.52 36.96 -63.85
N PRO A 201 -29.36 36.38 -65.06
CA PRO A 201 -28.81 37.10 -66.21
C PRO A 201 -29.81 38.10 -66.78
N GLY A 202 -29.32 39.22 -67.30
CA GLY A 202 -30.13 40.25 -67.95
C GLY A 202 -30.98 41.12 -67.02
N GLU A 203 -30.75 41.03 -65.71
CA GLU A 203 -31.38 41.90 -64.72
C GLU A 203 -30.85 43.33 -64.79
N GLN A 204 -31.66 44.28 -64.33
CA GLN A 204 -31.39 45.71 -64.49
C GLN A 204 -30.82 46.38 -63.25
N GLU A 205 -30.95 45.73 -62.10
CA GLU A 205 -30.52 46.26 -60.81
C GLU A 205 -29.87 45.16 -59.98
N CYS A 206 -28.91 45.54 -59.13
CA CYS A 206 -28.32 44.64 -58.13
C CYS A 206 -29.10 44.74 -56.83
N VAL A 207 -29.42 43.59 -56.23
CA VAL A 207 -30.23 43.49 -55.00
C VAL A 207 -29.32 43.60 -53.77
N PRO A 208 -29.62 44.46 -52.77
CA PRO A 208 -28.84 44.53 -51.54
C PRO A 208 -28.93 43.22 -50.73
N CYS A 209 -27.83 42.84 -50.10
CA CYS A 209 -27.80 41.72 -49.18
C CYS A 209 -28.72 41.98 -47.99
N LEU A 210 -29.57 41.00 -47.65
CA LEU A 210 -30.47 41.11 -46.51
C LEU A 210 -29.69 41.02 -45.20
N ILE A 211 -30.31 41.43 -44.09
CA ILE A 211 -29.74 41.25 -42.74
C ILE A 211 -29.28 39.80 -42.52
N GLY A 212 -28.19 39.61 -41.79
CA GLY A 212 -27.54 38.32 -41.60
C GLY A 212 -26.76 37.81 -42.82
N SER A 213 -26.68 38.59 -43.91
CA SER A 213 -25.87 38.27 -45.10
C SER A 213 -25.07 39.48 -45.60
N TYR A 214 -24.00 39.22 -46.34
CA TYR A 214 -23.07 40.22 -46.84
C TYR A 214 -22.50 39.84 -48.21
N SER A 215 -21.92 40.81 -48.90
CA SER A 215 -21.20 40.62 -50.16
C SER A 215 -19.92 41.47 -50.13
N ALA A 216 -18.79 40.83 -49.86
CA ALA A 216 -17.50 41.54 -49.71
C ALA A 216 -16.81 41.86 -51.04
N VAL A 217 -17.27 41.27 -52.15
CA VAL A 217 -16.58 41.39 -53.45
C VAL A 217 -17.55 41.91 -54.50
N PRO A 218 -17.13 42.88 -55.33
CA PRO A 218 -17.90 43.30 -56.50
C PRO A 218 -18.18 42.14 -57.45
N GLY A 219 -19.32 42.18 -58.14
CA GLY A 219 -19.74 41.13 -59.07
C GLY A 219 -20.31 39.88 -58.41
N SER A 220 -20.64 39.92 -57.12
CA SER A 220 -21.19 38.76 -56.41
C SER A 220 -22.53 38.30 -56.99
N MET A 221 -22.63 37.00 -57.26
CA MET A 221 -23.85 36.37 -57.78
C MET A 221 -24.88 36.08 -56.68
N ALA A 222 -24.43 35.99 -55.43
CA ALA A 222 -25.25 35.77 -54.24
C ALA A 222 -24.60 36.39 -53.00
N CYS A 223 -25.41 36.73 -52.00
CA CYS A 223 -24.93 37.17 -50.69
C CYS A 223 -24.55 35.96 -49.82
N SER A 224 -23.43 36.07 -49.10
CA SER A 224 -22.97 35.05 -48.15
C SER A 224 -23.56 35.30 -46.77
N LEU A 225 -23.92 34.25 -46.02
CA LEU A 225 -24.36 34.42 -44.64
C LEU A 225 -23.20 34.85 -43.73
N CYS A 226 -23.51 35.65 -42.70
CA CYS A 226 -22.56 35.95 -41.65
C CYS A 226 -22.11 34.66 -40.95
N ALA A 227 -20.80 34.45 -40.84
CA ALA A 227 -20.24 33.27 -40.21
C ALA A 227 -20.56 33.22 -38.70
N VAL A 228 -20.44 32.03 -38.10
CA VAL A 228 -20.60 31.86 -36.65
C VAL A 228 -19.68 32.82 -35.89
N GLY A 229 -20.23 33.55 -34.92
CA GLY A 229 -19.51 34.60 -34.18
C GLY A 229 -19.54 35.98 -34.86
N SER A 230 -20.33 36.15 -35.92
CA SER A 230 -20.59 37.44 -36.58
C SER A 230 -22.06 37.61 -36.95
N TYR A 231 -22.52 38.86 -37.03
CA TYR A 231 -23.90 39.21 -37.34
C TYR A 231 -23.98 40.36 -38.33
N GLY A 232 -25.10 40.43 -39.07
CA GLY A 232 -25.37 41.48 -40.04
C GLY A 232 -26.65 42.22 -39.69
N SER A 233 -26.54 43.37 -39.03
CA SER A 233 -27.70 44.13 -38.54
C SER A 233 -28.36 45.05 -39.56
N LEU A 234 -27.72 45.27 -40.71
CA LEU A 234 -28.17 46.18 -41.76
C LEU A 234 -28.29 45.45 -43.10
N THR A 235 -29.12 45.99 -43.99
CA THR A 235 -29.15 45.55 -45.39
C THR A 235 -28.01 46.21 -46.16
N GLY A 236 -27.52 45.55 -47.21
CA GLY A 236 -26.43 46.08 -48.04
C GLY A 236 -25.03 45.96 -47.42
N LEU A 237 -24.80 45.06 -46.48
CA LEU A 237 -23.52 44.93 -45.79
C LEU A 237 -22.42 44.36 -46.71
N SER A 238 -21.26 45.03 -46.75
CA SER A 238 -20.05 44.51 -47.36
C SER A 238 -19.23 43.64 -46.39
N VAL A 239 -19.45 43.77 -45.08
CA VAL A 239 -18.80 42.98 -44.03
C VAL A 239 -19.75 42.76 -42.84
N CYS A 240 -19.70 41.59 -42.20
CA CYS A 240 -20.46 41.31 -40.98
C CYS A 240 -19.72 41.85 -39.74
N SER A 241 -20.48 42.33 -38.76
CA SER A 241 -19.96 42.73 -37.46
C SER A 241 -19.61 41.50 -36.63
N VAL A 242 -18.39 41.43 -36.09
CA VAL A 242 -17.97 40.34 -35.20
C VAL A 242 -18.52 40.53 -33.78
N CYS A 243 -18.79 39.43 -33.07
CA CYS A 243 -19.27 39.44 -31.69
C CYS A 243 -18.23 39.92 -30.65
N GLY A 244 -16.97 40.14 -31.06
CA GLY A 244 -15.85 40.57 -30.20
C GLY A 244 -14.76 41.32 -30.98
N ASN A 245 -13.88 42.07 -30.30
CA ASN A 245 -12.91 42.99 -30.91
C ASN A 245 -11.50 42.43 -31.12
N GLY A 246 -11.23 41.17 -30.72
CA GLY A 246 -9.99 40.45 -31.04
C GLY A 246 -9.14 40.02 -29.84
N THR A 247 -9.59 40.27 -28.60
CA THR A 247 -8.91 39.78 -27.39
C THR A 247 -9.08 38.26 -27.17
N ILE A 248 -8.28 37.67 -26.27
CA ILE A 248 -8.33 36.23 -25.94
C ILE A 248 -9.70 35.83 -25.35
N SER A 249 -10.25 36.66 -24.44
CA SER A 249 -11.58 36.49 -23.82
C SER A 249 -12.70 36.53 -24.88
N GLU A 250 -12.52 37.33 -25.93
CA GLU A 250 -13.52 37.50 -26.99
C GLU A 250 -13.46 36.46 -28.10
N LYS A 251 -12.35 35.73 -28.26
CA LYS A 251 -12.31 34.50 -29.09
C LYS A 251 -13.22 33.39 -28.56
N LEU A 252 -13.68 33.52 -27.32
CA LEU A 252 -14.61 32.59 -26.67
C LEU A 252 -16.09 32.98 -26.89
N ARG A 253 -16.36 34.06 -27.65
CA ARG A 253 -17.72 34.45 -28.06
C ARG A 253 -18.14 33.77 -29.36
N SER A 254 -19.43 33.48 -29.48
CA SER A 254 -20.06 32.80 -30.62
C SER A 254 -21.50 33.30 -30.80
N THR A 255 -22.08 33.12 -32.00
CA THR A 255 -23.51 33.34 -32.22
C THR A 255 -24.28 32.07 -31.89
N ASN A 256 -25.16 32.12 -30.88
CA ASN A 256 -25.88 30.95 -30.38
C ASN A 256 -27.40 31.16 -30.41
N LYS A 257 -28.15 30.08 -30.58
CA LYS A 257 -29.61 30.06 -30.51
C LYS A 257 -30.10 28.79 -29.79
N ALA A 258 -31.15 28.92 -29.00
CA ALA A 258 -31.86 27.79 -28.41
C ALA A 258 -32.68 27.04 -29.46
N ILE A 259 -32.53 25.72 -29.50
CA ILE A 259 -33.35 24.77 -30.27
C ILE A 259 -33.97 23.74 -29.32
N MET A 260 -35.13 23.20 -29.68
CA MET A 260 -35.75 22.13 -28.91
C MET A 260 -35.38 20.78 -29.54
N VAL A 261 -34.70 19.92 -28.78
CA VAL A 261 -34.33 18.56 -29.20
C VAL A 261 -34.92 17.58 -28.19
N GLN A 262 -35.83 16.70 -28.63
CA GLN A 262 -36.48 15.69 -27.76
C GLN A 262 -37.19 16.26 -26.51
N GLY A 263 -37.63 17.52 -26.54
CA GLY A 263 -38.30 18.18 -25.42
C GLY A 263 -37.37 18.93 -24.47
N GLU A 264 -36.05 18.88 -24.69
CA GLU A 264 -35.05 19.67 -23.96
C GLU A 264 -34.53 20.84 -24.82
N GLU A 265 -34.21 21.96 -24.16
CA GLU A 265 -33.65 23.15 -24.79
C GLU A 265 -32.13 22.99 -24.94
N GLU A 266 -31.62 22.92 -26.18
CA GLU A 266 -30.19 22.86 -26.50
C GLU A 266 -29.73 24.15 -27.18
N TRP A 267 -28.56 24.68 -26.79
CA TRP A 267 -27.97 25.87 -27.38
C TRP A 267 -26.94 25.49 -28.44
N VAL A 268 -27.19 25.91 -29.68
CA VAL A 268 -26.34 25.60 -30.83
C VAL A 268 -25.81 26.86 -31.50
N ALA A 269 -24.58 26.77 -32.01
CA ALA A 269 -23.98 27.83 -32.79
C ALA A 269 -24.60 27.88 -34.19
N TYR A 270 -24.94 29.06 -34.70
CA TYR A 270 -25.62 29.21 -36.00
C TYR A 270 -25.08 30.38 -36.83
N GLN A 271 -25.24 30.28 -38.16
CA GLN A 271 -24.85 31.29 -39.15
C GLN A 271 -26.00 32.23 -39.48
N GLY A 272 -25.70 33.42 -39.98
CA GLY A 272 -26.69 34.39 -40.42
C GLY A 272 -27.38 35.15 -39.28
N ALA A 273 -26.68 35.36 -38.17
CA ALA A 273 -27.19 36.17 -37.07
C ALA A 273 -27.49 37.60 -37.52
N VAL A 274 -28.60 38.16 -37.03
CA VAL A 274 -29.11 39.48 -37.47
C VAL A 274 -28.92 40.59 -36.44
N SER A 275 -28.55 40.26 -35.20
CA SER A 275 -28.31 41.25 -34.14
C SER A 275 -27.22 40.78 -33.17
N PHE A 276 -26.73 41.71 -32.35
CA PHE A 276 -25.76 41.42 -31.29
C PHE A 276 -26.36 40.54 -30.18
N ASP A 277 -27.69 40.47 -30.03
CA ASP A 277 -28.34 39.62 -29.00
C ASP A 277 -28.10 38.13 -29.22
N ALA A 278 -27.76 37.75 -30.46
CA ALA A 278 -27.34 36.38 -30.77
C ALA A 278 -25.93 36.05 -30.24
N CYS A 279 -25.13 37.05 -29.85
CA CYS A 279 -23.77 36.86 -29.37
C CYS A 279 -23.78 36.40 -27.91
N GLY A 280 -23.24 35.20 -27.67
CA GLY A 280 -23.06 34.61 -26.34
C GLY A 280 -21.71 33.91 -26.21
N CYS A 281 -21.51 33.21 -25.10
CA CYS A 281 -20.31 32.41 -24.88
C CYS A 281 -20.39 31.08 -25.64
N ARG A 282 -19.29 30.65 -26.27
CA ARG A 282 -19.19 29.37 -26.97
C ARG A 282 -19.55 28.20 -26.03
N LYS A 283 -20.11 27.12 -26.58
CA LYS A 283 -20.31 25.87 -25.81
C LYS A 283 -18.98 25.45 -25.12
N GLY A 284 -19.04 25.16 -23.82
CA GLY A 284 -17.85 24.92 -22.99
C GLY A 284 -17.22 26.17 -22.36
N THR A 285 -17.84 27.35 -22.49
CA THR A 285 -17.44 28.58 -21.78
C THR A 285 -18.62 29.21 -21.04
N ARG A 286 -18.32 30.01 -20.02
CA ARG A 286 -19.29 30.69 -19.15
C ARG A 286 -19.12 32.19 -19.22
N MET A 287 -20.20 32.93 -18.99
CA MET A 287 -20.14 34.39 -18.85
C MET A 287 -19.87 34.73 -17.37
N ASP A 288 -18.97 35.66 -17.12
CA ASP A 288 -18.75 36.21 -15.79
C ASP A 288 -19.70 37.40 -15.51
N ALA A 289 -19.61 38.00 -14.32
CA ALA A 289 -20.43 39.15 -13.95
C ALA A 289 -20.09 40.44 -14.74
N SER A 290 -18.91 40.48 -15.38
CA SER A 290 -18.47 41.62 -16.20
C SER A 290 -18.89 41.51 -17.67
N GLY A 291 -19.46 40.36 -18.07
CA GLY A 291 -19.88 40.09 -19.45
C GLY A 291 -18.78 39.44 -20.31
N GLU A 292 -17.66 39.03 -19.71
CA GLU A 292 -16.57 38.32 -20.36
C GLU A 292 -16.79 36.79 -20.36
N CYS A 293 -16.27 36.11 -21.38
CA CYS A 293 -16.39 34.66 -21.49
C CYS A 293 -15.13 33.97 -20.94
N LEU A 294 -15.30 33.11 -19.93
CA LEU A 294 -14.25 32.31 -19.30
C LEU A 294 -14.42 30.82 -19.63
N PRO A 295 -13.35 30.01 -19.60
CA PRO A 295 -13.46 28.55 -19.70
C PRO A 295 -14.45 28.00 -18.67
N CYS A 296 -15.20 26.96 -19.04
CA CYS A 296 -16.03 26.23 -18.07
C CYS A 296 -15.10 25.55 -17.05
N GLY A 297 -15.25 25.87 -15.77
CA GLY A 297 -14.46 25.29 -14.69
C GLY A 297 -14.93 23.89 -14.30
N ASP A 298 -14.07 23.12 -13.64
CA ASP A 298 -14.39 21.77 -13.19
C ASP A 298 -15.59 21.77 -12.24
N GLY A 299 -16.50 20.81 -12.42
CA GLY A 299 -17.75 20.72 -11.66
C GLY A 299 -18.89 21.59 -12.20
N LEU A 300 -18.72 22.25 -13.35
CA LEU A 300 -19.77 22.99 -14.05
C LEU A 300 -20.12 22.34 -15.39
N LYS A 301 -21.37 22.57 -15.82
CA LYS A 301 -21.88 22.30 -17.16
C LYS A 301 -22.24 23.64 -17.80
N CYS A 302 -21.59 23.95 -18.92
CA CYS A 302 -21.74 25.21 -19.65
C CYS A 302 -22.21 24.94 -21.08
N ASP A 303 -23.51 25.04 -21.30
CA ASP A 303 -24.15 24.68 -22.58
C ASP A 303 -24.09 25.81 -23.62
N GLY A 304 -23.47 26.96 -23.29
CA GLY A 304 -23.31 28.11 -24.20
C GLY A 304 -24.45 29.15 -24.12
N SER A 305 -25.42 28.96 -23.21
CA SER A 305 -26.50 29.91 -22.91
C SER A 305 -26.04 31.11 -22.06
N GLY A 306 -24.78 31.13 -21.61
CA GLY A 306 -24.25 32.09 -20.64
C GLY A 306 -24.57 31.75 -19.17
N LYS A 307 -25.55 30.88 -18.91
CA LYS A 307 -25.86 30.36 -17.57
C LYS A 307 -25.01 29.12 -17.27
N VAL A 308 -24.60 28.98 -16.00
CA VAL A 308 -23.85 27.82 -15.53
C VAL A 308 -24.76 26.89 -14.75
N MET A 309 -24.62 25.58 -14.98
CA MET A 309 -25.23 24.54 -14.17
C MET A 309 -24.12 23.83 -13.39
N VAL A 310 -24.37 23.48 -12.14
CA VAL A 310 -23.44 22.76 -11.29
C VAL A 310 -23.67 21.26 -11.46
N LEU A 311 -22.61 20.50 -11.65
CA LEU A 311 -22.66 19.03 -11.74
C LEU A 311 -22.95 18.42 -10.36
N LYS A 312 -23.53 17.22 -10.36
CA LYS A 312 -23.74 16.43 -9.13
C LYS A 312 -22.40 16.24 -8.40
N GLY A 313 -22.42 16.33 -7.07
CA GLY A 313 -21.21 16.27 -6.22
C GLY A 313 -20.48 17.60 -6.06
N PHE A 314 -20.93 18.67 -6.74
CA PHE A 314 -20.37 20.01 -6.64
C PHE A 314 -21.42 21.04 -6.22
N TYR A 315 -20.97 22.15 -5.66
CA TYR A 315 -21.78 23.28 -5.22
C TYR A 315 -21.12 24.59 -5.64
N SER A 316 -21.93 25.56 -6.07
CA SER A 316 -21.53 26.95 -6.25
C SER A 316 -22.61 27.79 -5.60
N ALA A 317 -22.23 28.83 -4.87
CA ALA A 317 -23.19 29.75 -4.27
C ALA A 317 -23.90 30.58 -5.35
N ALA A 318 -25.12 31.05 -5.06
CA ALA A 318 -25.95 31.80 -6.00
C ALA A 318 -25.41 33.22 -6.27
N ASP A 319 -24.69 33.79 -5.30
CA ASP A 319 -24.05 35.12 -5.36
C ASP A 319 -22.77 35.13 -6.21
N SER A 320 -22.12 33.97 -6.36
CA SER A 320 -20.83 33.79 -7.01
C SER A 320 -20.86 32.60 -8.01
N PRO A 321 -21.72 32.66 -9.04
CA PRO A 321 -21.90 31.58 -10.01
C PRO A 321 -20.59 31.29 -10.77
N GLY A 322 -19.92 30.21 -10.39
CA GLY A 322 -18.62 29.80 -10.95
C GLY A 322 -17.52 29.57 -9.91
N SER A 323 -17.74 29.94 -8.65
CA SER A 323 -16.88 29.52 -7.53
C SER A 323 -17.30 28.12 -7.07
N VAL A 324 -16.64 27.10 -7.61
CA VAL A 324 -17.05 25.71 -7.41
C VAL A 324 -16.36 25.08 -6.20
N PHE A 325 -17.16 24.48 -5.35
CA PHE A 325 -16.75 23.67 -4.21
C PHE A 325 -17.20 22.22 -4.42
N LYS A 326 -16.27 21.26 -4.36
CA LYS A 326 -16.59 19.83 -4.32
C LYS A 326 -17.15 19.42 -2.95
N CYS A 327 -18.21 18.62 -2.92
CA CYS A 327 -18.92 18.21 -1.71
C CYS A 327 -18.38 16.87 -1.16
N PHE A 328 -17.21 16.91 -0.52
CA PHE A 328 -16.53 15.71 0.00
C PHE A 328 -17.24 15.02 1.17
N GLY A 329 -17.32 13.69 1.15
CA GLY A 329 -18.00 12.87 2.14
C GLY A 329 -19.24 12.22 1.55
N ASP A 330 -20.37 12.93 1.55
CA ASP A 330 -21.58 12.50 0.84
C ASP A 330 -21.86 13.44 -0.34
N GLU A 331 -21.63 12.95 -1.56
CA GLU A 331 -21.88 13.69 -2.80
C GLU A 331 -23.37 13.99 -3.00
N ARG A 332 -24.27 13.20 -2.39
CA ARG A 332 -25.73 13.37 -2.50
C ARG A 332 -26.25 14.62 -1.81
N ARG A 333 -25.44 15.26 -0.95
CA ARG A 333 -25.73 16.59 -0.39
C ARG A 333 -25.83 17.67 -1.48
N CYS A 334 -25.14 17.45 -2.59
CA CYS A 334 -25.04 18.36 -3.71
C CYS A 334 -25.61 17.67 -4.95
N PRO A 335 -26.94 17.71 -5.16
CA PRO A 335 -27.59 17.00 -6.25
C PRO A 335 -27.22 17.54 -7.65
N GLY A 336 -26.54 18.69 -7.72
CA GLY A 336 -26.34 19.45 -8.95
C GLY A 336 -27.58 20.28 -9.31
N GLY A 337 -27.45 21.14 -10.32
CA GLY A 337 -28.50 22.08 -10.71
C GLY A 337 -28.00 23.53 -10.77
N PRO A 338 -28.89 24.53 -10.73
CA PRO A 338 -28.47 25.93 -10.72
C PRO A 338 -27.66 26.28 -9.46
N PRO A 339 -26.75 27.27 -9.51
CA PRO A 339 -26.01 27.73 -8.33
C PRO A 339 -26.94 28.04 -7.14
N GLY A 340 -26.54 27.65 -5.93
CA GLY A 340 -27.34 27.74 -4.71
C GLY A 340 -28.23 26.52 -4.41
N THR A 341 -28.17 25.47 -5.24
CA THR A 341 -28.96 24.24 -5.04
C THR A 341 -28.29 23.29 -4.05
N CYS A 342 -29.01 22.89 -3.00
CA CYS A 342 -28.60 21.89 -2.02
C CYS A 342 -29.69 20.82 -1.84
N ALA A 343 -29.33 19.65 -1.29
CA ALA A 343 -30.30 18.61 -0.91
C ALA A 343 -31.32 19.14 0.14
N PRO A 344 -32.53 18.54 0.23
CA PRO A 344 -33.59 19.02 1.13
C PRO A 344 -33.14 19.17 2.59
N GLY A 345 -33.47 20.31 3.21
CA GLY A 345 -33.14 20.60 4.62
C GLY A 345 -31.68 21.02 4.89
N ARG A 346 -30.85 21.15 3.85
CA ARG A 346 -29.50 21.70 3.93
C ARG A 346 -29.52 23.24 3.85
N ASP A 347 -28.57 23.87 4.52
CA ASP A 347 -28.38 25.32 4.49
C ASP A 347 -27.57 25.72 3.24
N ASN A 348 -28.21 26.48 2.35
CA ASN A 348 -27.64 26.89 1.07
C ASN A 348 -26.70 28.10 1.17
N GLU A 349 -26.55 28.73 2.34
CA GLU A 349 -25.55 29.77 2.60
C GLU A 349 -24.20 29.17 3.03
N THR A 350 -24.19 27.88 3.40
CA THR A 350 -22.98 27.21 3.87
C THR A 350 -22.18 26.61 2.72
N ILE A 351 -20.84 26.70 2.81
CA ILE A 351 -19.92 26.14 1.82
C ILE A 351 -20.24 24.65 1.62
N ALA A 352 -20.44 24.26 0.37
CA ALA A 352 -20.69 22.88 -0.05
C ALA A 352 -21.87 22.20 0.66
N CYS A 353 -22.93 22.96 0.98
CA CYS A 353 -24.16 22.46 1.61
C CYS A 353 -23.87 21.62 2.87
N ILE A 354 -22.90 22.02 3.70
CA ILE A 354 -22.42 21.14 4.78
C ILE A 354 -23.37 21.11 5.97
N SER A 355 -23.99 22.24 6.31
CA SER A 355 -24.84 22.33 7.49
C SER A 355 -26.29 21.98 7.17
N CYS A 356 -26.99 21.38 8.14
CA CYS A 356 -28.44 21.30 8.11
C CYS A 356 -29.05 22.60 8.64
N SER A 357 -30.23 22.95 8.13
CA SER A 357 -31.05 24.00 8.72
C SER A 357 -31.43 23.65 10.17
N SER A 358 -31.73 24.66 10.98
CA SER A 358 -32.00 24.50 12.42
C SER A 358 -33.06 23.43 12.71
N GLY A 359 -32.77 22.51 13.64
CA GLY A 359 -33.69 21.44 14.07
C GLY A 359 -33.66 20.17 13.21
N LEU A 360 -32.80 20.11 12.19
CA LEU A 360 -32.59 18.94 11.34
C LEU A 360 -31.18 18.36 11.53
N SER A 361 -31.06 17.05 11.30
CA SER A 361 -29.80 16.29 11.37
C SER A 361 -29.50 15.62 10.02
N PRO A 362 -28.22 15.38 9.68
CA PRO A 362 -27.86 14.69 8.44
C PRO A 362 -28.50 13.29 8.39
N GLY A 363 -29.18 12.96 7.28
CA GLY A 363 -29.68 11.62 6.98
C GLY A 363 -28.80 10.88 5.97
N ASP A 364 -28.99 9.57 5.87
CA ASP A 364 -28.20 8.67 5.00
C ASP A 364 -28.39 8.89 3.49
N ASP A 365 -29.35 9.73 3.09
CA ASP A 365 -29.67 10.08 1.71
C ASP A 365 -29.06 11.42 1.26
N GLY A 366 -28.25 12.04 2.12
CA GLY A 366 -27.65 13.36 1.89
C GLY A 366 -28.57 14.53 2.29
N ALA A 367 -29.88 14.28 2.46
CA ALA A 367 -30.83 15.27 2.98
C ALA A 367 -30.71 15.42 4.50
N CYS A 368 -31.35 16.44 5.07
CA CYS A 368 -31.47 16.59 6.51
C CYS A 368 -32.84 16.15 7.01
N LYS A 369 -32.85 15.24 7.98
CA LYS A 369 -34.05 14.66 8.58
C LYS A 369 -34.31 15.26 9.98
N PRO A 370 -35.57 15.33 10.43
CA PRO A 370 -35.89 15.75 11.79
C PRO A 370 -35.16 14.85 12.81
N CYS A 371 -34.65 15.46 13.87
CA CYS A 371 -33.93 14.75 14.93
C CYS A 371 -34.82 13.67 15.58
N SER A 372 -34.38 12.40 15.57
CA SER A 372 -35.04 11.32 16.31
C SER A 372 -34.42 11.17 17.70
N SER A 373 -35.24 10.95 18.73
CA SER A 373 -34.84 10.94 20.14
C SER A 373 -34.09 9.67 20.58
N GLY A 374 -33.62 8.82 19.66
CA GLY A 374 -33.09 7.47 19.94
C GLY A 374 -31.60 7.36 20.26
N ASN A 375 -30.75 8.35 19.89
CA ASN A 375 -29.29 8.17 19.91
C ASN A 375 -28.57 8.61 21.20
N SER A 376 -29.25 9.27 22.14
CA SER A 376 -28.65 9.71 23.42
C SER A 376 -28.39 8.55 24.40
N ALA A 377 -29.17 7.47 24.30
CA ALA A 377 -29.03 6.28 25.14
C ALA A 377 -27.73 5.50 24.85
N VAL A 378 -27.38 5.32 23.58
CA VAL A 378 -26.15 4.61 23.14
C VAL A 378 -24.91 5.33 23.67
N PHE A 379 -24.88 6.66 23.60
CA PHE A 379 -23.77 7.45 24.11
C PHE A 379 -23.64 7.39 25.63
N SER A 380 -24.77 7.47 26.35
CA SER A 380 -24.77 7.35 27.82
C SER A 380 -24.24 5.97 28.25
N VAL A 381 -24.64 4.90 27.55
CA VAL A 381 -24.10 3.54 27.77
C VAL A 381 -22.60 3.50 27.45
N ALA A 382 -22.15 4.09 26.34
CA ALA A 382 -20.73 4.10 25.96
C ALA A 382 -19.84 4.83 26.98
N ILE A 383 -20.30 5.97 27.54
CA ILE A 383 -19.60 6.66 28.62
C ILE A 383 -19.51 5.78 29.86
N ILE A 384 -20.64 5.18 30.29
CA ILE A 384 -20.67 4.31 31.47
C ILE A 384 -19.72 3.12 31.30
N VAL A 385 -19.78 2.44 30.14
CA VAL A 385 -18.87 1.34 29.81
C VAL A 385 -17.41 1.79 29.81
N SER A 386 -17.12 2.99 29.30
CA SER A 386 -15.75 3.53 29.30
C SER A 386 -15.23 3.85 30.71
N ILE A 387 -16.06 4.46 31.57
CA ILE A 387 -15.71 4.72 32.96
C ILE A 387 -15.48 3.40 33.71
N LEU A 388 -16.36 2.42 33.51
CA LEU A 388 -16.21 1.08 34.09
C LEU A 388 -14.93 0.40 33.59
N ALA A 389 -14.61 0.49 32.30
CA ALA A 389 -13.40 -0.09 31.73
C ALA A 389 -12.12 0.56 32.33
N ILE A 390 -12.10 1.88 32.49
CA ILE A 390 -10.98 2.59 33.13
C ILE A 390 -10.88 2.20 34.61
N ALA A 391 -12.01 2.07 35.33
CA ALA A 391 -12.01 1.64 36.73
C ALA A 391 -11.48 0.20 36.88
N VAL A 392 -11.90 -0.72 36.02
CA VAL A 392 -11.39 -2.10 35.98
C VAL A 392 -9.90 -2.11 35.67
N LEU A 393 -9.45 -1.35 34.68
CA LEU A 393 -8.03 -1.22 34.34
C LEU A 393 -7.22 -0.66 35.51
N TYR A 394 -7.73 0.36 36.20
CA TYR A 394 -7.08 0.96 37.37
C TYR A 394 -6.90 -0.06 38.50
N ILE A 395 -7.97 -0.77 38.87
CA ILE A 395 -7.94 -1.82 39.89
C ILE A 395 -6.94 -2.92 39.49
N PHE A 396 -6.96 -3.33 38.22
CA PHE A 396 -6.06 -4.34 37.70
C PHE A 396 -4.58 -3.91 37.79
N LEU A 397 -4.22 -2.76 37.21
CA LEU A 397 -2.82 -2.29 37.16
C LEU A 397 -2.26 -1.96 38.55
N ARG A 398 -3.12 -1.66 39.52
CA ARG A 398 -2.74 -1.49 40.93
C ARG A 398 -2.42 -2.84 41.59
N ASN A 399 -3.29 -3.83 41.40
CA ASN A 399 -3.13 -5.15 42.01
C ASN A 399 -2.00 -5.96 41.35
N GLU A 400 -1.61 -5.58 40.13
CA GLU A 400 -0.43 -6.08 39.43
C GLU A 400 0.85 -5.87 40.28
N GLY A 401 1.32 -6.96 40.88
CA GLY A 401 2.54 -6.99 41.69
C GLY A 401 2.37 -6.76 43.19
N GLN A 402 1.14 -6.80 43.73
CA GLN A 402 0.88 -6.80 45.19
C GLN A 402 0.79 -8.22 45.80
N ASP A 403 0.36 -9.24 45.05
CA ASP A 403 -0.07 -10.52 45.65
C ASP A 403 0.91 -11.71 45.59
N GLY A 404 2.10 -11.59 45.01
CA GLY A 404 3.06 -12.72 44.90
C GLY A 404 2.57 -13.94 44.10
N LYS A 405 1.28 -13.96 43.73
CA LYS A 405 0.69 -14.89 42.76
C LYS A 405 1.27 -14.57 41.40
N ALA A 406 1.93 -15.57 40.81
CA ALA A 406 2.31 -15.54 39.41
C ALA A 406 1.10 -15.06 38.60
N GLN A 407 1.28 -13.99 37.82
CA GLN A 407 0.23 -13.59 36.90
C GLN A 407 -0.14 -14.81 36.06
N ASN A 408 -1.44 -15.10 35.95
CA ASN A 408 -1.92 -16.07 34.98
C ASN A 408 -1.39 -15.64 33.61
N GLU A 409 -0.51 -16.44 33.02
CA GLU A 409 0.05 -16.22 31.68
C GLU A 409 -1.07 -15.96 30.65
N ALA A 410 -2.22 -16.64 30.82
CA ALA A 410 -3.45 -16.41 30.06
C ALA A 410 -3.95 -14.95 30.08
N PHE A 411 -3.80 -14.25 31.20
CA PHE A 411 -4.18 -12.85 31.32
C PHE A 411 -3.22 -11.93 30.56
N LEU A 412 -1.91 -12.16 30.67
CA LEU A 412 -0.92 -11.39 29.91
C LEU A 412 -1.17 -11.53 28.41
N ILE A 413 -1.45 -12.76 27.93
CA ILE A 413 -1.87 -13.05 26.55
C ILE A 413 -3.11 -12.22 26.18
N ALA A 414 -4.17 -12.29 26.98
CA ALA A 414 -5.41 -11.57 26.71
C ALA A 414 -5.21 -10.04 26.65
N SER A 415 -4.44 -9.47 27.60
CA SER A 415 -4.19 -8.03 27.64
C SER A 415 -3.39 -7.53 26.45
N VAL A 416 -2.35 -8.28 26.03
CA VAL A 416 -1.58 -7.99 24.82
C VAL A 416 -2.46 -8.11 23.59
N ALA A 417 -3.26 -9.18 23.49
CA ALA A 417 -4.11 -9.42 22.35
C ALA A 417 -5.18 -8.33 22.16
N ILE A 418 -5.86 -7.95 23.23
CA ILE A 418 -6.83 -6.84 23.22
C ILE A 418 -6.12 -5.54 22.77
N GLY A 419 -4.93 -5.27 23.31
CA GLY A 419 -4.14 -4.09 22.92
C GLY A 419 -3.78 -4.07 21.43
N GLN A 420 -3.38 -5.21 20.85
CA GLN A 420 -3.07 -5.34 19.42
C GLN A 420 -4.32 -5.16 18.55
N CYS A 421 -5.46 -5.76 18.92
CA CYS A 421 -6.73 -5.58 18.22
C CYS A 421 -7.21 -4.13 18.24
N VAL A 422 -7.15 -3.45 19.40
CA VAL A 422 -7.48 -2.02 19.50
C VAL A 422 -6.54 -1.19 18.62
N GLY A 423 -5.25 -1.51 18.61
CA GLY A 423 -4.27 -0.85 17.74
C GLY A 423 -4.61 -0.97 16.25
N VAL A 424 -5.00 -2.16 15.79
CA VAL A 424 -5.44 -2.39 14.40
C VAL A 424 -6.70 -1.59 14.06
N SER A 425 -7.70 -1.61 14.94
CA SER A 425 -8.93 -0.85 14.70
C SER A 425 -8.65 0.66 14.61
N GLN A 426 -7.70 1.18 15.40
CA GLN A 426 -7.26 2.58 15.28
C GLN A 426 -6.51 2.85 13.97
N GLN A 427 -5.70 1.91 13.49
CA GLN A 427 -5.04 2.03 12.18
C GLN A 427 -6.07 2.07 11.04
N LEU A 428 -7.10 1.21 11.08
CA LEU A 428 -8.18 1.21 10.10
C LEU A 428 -8.99 2.52 10.14
N SER A 429 -9.20 3.08 11.33
CA SER A 429 -9.81 4.40 11.50
C SER A 429 -9.02 5.54 10.81
N ILE A 430 -7.68 5.45 10.74
CA ILE A 430 -6.86 6.41 9.99
C ILE A 430 -7.17 6.34 8.49
N PHE A 431 -7.55 5.19 7.94
CA PHE A 431 -7.84 5.05 6.51
C PHE A 431 -9.11 5.83 6.10
N GLY A 432 -10.12 5.85 6.97
CA GLY A 432 -11.29 6.72 6.81
C GLY A 432 -10.91 8.21 6.80
N GLN A 433 -9.83 8.58 7.48
CA GLN A 433 -9.33 9.96 7.55
C GLN A 433 -8.50 10.36 6.31
N LEU A 434 -8.25 9.46 5.38
CA LEU A 434 -7.59 9.80 4.11
C LEU A 434 -8.53 10.53 3.14
N LYS A 435 -9.87 10.39 3.34
CA LYS A 435 -10.97 10.86 2.46
C LYS A 435 -10.64 10.75 0.97
N VAL A 436 -10.14 9.57 0.61
CA VAL A 436 -10.13 9.05 -0.75
C VAL A 436 -11.55 8.55 -1.05
N ASN A 437 -12.00 8.66 -2.30
CA ASN A 437 -13.28 8.07 -2.73
C ASN A 437 -13.13 6.54 -2.77
N TRP A 438 -13.37 5.91 -1.63
CA TRP A 438 -13.36 4.46 -1.50
C TRP A 438 -14.64 3.88 -2.11
N GLY A 439 -14.54 3.06 -3.16
CA GLY A 439 -15.69 2.32 -3.68
C GLY A 439 -16.29 1.34 -2.66
N SER A 440 -17.57 1.02 -2.78
CA SER A 440 -18.20 -0.11 -2.05
C SER A 440 -17.60 -1.43 -2.53
N PRO A 441 -17.29 -2.41 -1.66
CA PRO A 441 -17.68 -2.51 -0.24
C PRO A 441 -16.65 -1.95 0.78
N PHE A 442 -15.55 -1.35 0.34
CA PHE A 442 -14.47 -0.94 1.25
C PHE A 442 -14.88 0.21 2.18
N SER A 443 -15.68 1.15 1.69
CA SER A 443 -16.25 2.23 2.49
C SER A 443 -17.04 1.71 3.71
N GLU A 444 -17.87 0.69 3.52
CA GLU A 444 -18.68 0.08 4.59
C GLU A 444 -17.82 -0.57 5.68
N VAL A 445 -16.70 -1.18 5.30
CA VAL A 445 -15.73 -1.77 6.26
C VAL A 445 -15.06 -0.67 7.08
N LEU A 446 -14.67 0.45 6.46
CA LEU A 446 -14.05 1.56 7.19
C LEU A 446 -15.02 2.23 8.16
N ASP A 447 -16.29 2.37 7.78
CA ASP A 447 -17.32 2.96 8.63
C ASP A 447 -17.54 2.17 9.92
N PHE A 448 -17.49 0.83 9.87
CA PHE A 448 -17.57 -0.03 11.04
C PHE A 448 -16.48 0.26 12.10
N PHE A 449 -15.23 0.50 11.66
CA PHE A 449 -14.10 0.75 12.56
C PHE A 449 -13.97 2.21 13.01
N SER A 450 -14.78 3.13 12.47
CA SER A 450 -14.75 4.56 12.78
C SER A 450 -15.19 4.91 14.22
N LEU A 451 -15.88 4.01 14.93
CA LEU A 451 -16.35 4.21 16.30
C LEU A 451 -15.20 4.48 17.30
N LEU A 452 -14.01 3.93 17.04
CA LEU A 452 -12.81 4.12 17.88
C LEU A 452 -12.02 5.41 17.53
N ALA A 453 -12.52 6.20 16.57
CA ALA A 453 -11.93 7.47 16.13
C ALA A 453 -12.36 8.70 16.96
N PHE A 454 -13.23 8.52 17.97
CA PHE A 454 -13.92 9.60 18.68
C PHE A 454 -14.57 10.61 17.71
N ASN A 455 -15.24 10.12 16.66
CA ASN A 455 -15.97 10.98 15.74
C ASN A 455 -17.30 11.41 16.39
N MET A 456 -17.54 12.73 16.48
CA MET A 456 -18.72 13.31 17.13
C MET A 456 -19.96 13.31 16.23
N GLU A 457 -19.85 12.88 14.97
CA GLU A 457 -21.00 12.80 14.04
C GLU A 457 -22.08 11.80 14.51
N TRP A 458 -21.68 10.72 15.19
CA TRP A 458 -22.59 9.71 15.78
C TRP A 458 -23.51 10.26 16.87
N LEU A 459 -23.12 11.38 17.48
CA LEU A 459 -23.81 11.92 18.64
C LEU A 459 -25.00 12.82 18.28
N THR A 460 -25.19 13.17 17.00
CA THR A 460 -26.22 14.16 16.58
C THR A 460 -26.28 15.37 17.51
N VAL A 461 -25.12 15.86 18.00
CA VAL A 461 -25.06 16.98 18.97
C VAL A 461 -25.67 18.25 18.37
N SER A 462 -25.67 18.35 17.04
CA SER A 462 -26.39 19.35 16.25
C SER A 462 -27.90 19.42 16.54
N CYS A 463 -28.50 18.37 17.10
CA CYS A 463 -29.89 18.37 17.56
C CYS A 463 -30.10 19.02 18.94
N LEU A 464 -29.05 19.17 19.76
CA LEU A 464 -29.15 19.79 21.08
C LEU A 464 -28.94 21.30 21.01
N ALA A 465 -27.99 21.76 20.18
CA ALA A 465 -27.75 23.18 19.91
C ALA A 465 -26.93 23.38 18.61
N ARG A 466 -27.02 24.58 18.01
CA ARG A 466 -26.16 24.98 16.88
C ARG A 466 -24.77 25.35 17.43
N PHE A 467 -23.84 24.40 17.37
CA PHE A 467 -22.43 24.63 17.72
C PHE A 467 -21.65 25.15 16.52
N SER A 468 -20.73 26.09 16.74
CA SER A 468 -19.78 26.48 15.69
C SER A 468 -18.76 25.36 15.44
N PRO A 469 -18.13 25.28 14.25
CA PRO A 469 -17.09 24.31 13.96
C PRO A 469 -15.96 24.29 15.01
N LEU A 470 -15.55 25.46 15.49
CA LEU A 470 -14.57 25.61 16.57
C LEU A 470 -15.05 24.95 17.87
N GLN A 471 -16.30 25.14 18.26
CA GLN A 471 -16.86 24.55 19.48
C GLN A 471 -16.96 23.03 19.37
N MET A 472 -17.36 22.50 18.21
CA MET A 472 -17.40 21.06 17.97
C MET A 472 -16.00 20.44 18.05
N TYR A 473 -15.00 21.10 17.46
CA TYR A 473 -13.60 20.68 17.55
C TYR A 473 -13.08 20.73 19.00
N ALA A 474 -13.31 21.84 19.71
CA ALA A 474 -12.91 22.00 21.11
C ALA A 474 -13.57 20.95 22.02
N ALA A 475 -14.84 20.64 21.79
CA ALA A 475 -15.56 19.58 22.51
C ALA A 475 -14.96 18.20 22.23
N ARG A 476 -14.54 17.90 21.01
CA ARG A 476 -13.84 16.65 20.66
C ARG A 476 -12.50 16.53 21.38
N VAL A 477 -11.68 17.58 21.37
CA VAL A 477 -10.40 17.60 22.10
C VAL A 477 -10.65 17.45 23.61
N PHE A 478 -11.65 18.16 24.15
CA PHE A 478 -12.02 18.03 25.56
C PHE A 478 -12.49 16.62 25.92
N LEU A 479 -13.29 15.96 25.07
CA LEU A 479 -13.73 14.59 25.27
C LEU A 479 -12.53 13.63 25.37
N VAL A 480 -11.53 13.81 24.51
CA VAL A 480 -10.29 13.02 24.55
C VAL A 480 -9.53 13.25 25.86
N LEU A 481 -9.44 14.51 26.33
CA LEU A 481 -8.83 14.85 27.62
C LEU A 481 -9.64 14.35 28.82
N LEU A 482 -10.98 14.29 28.70
CA LEU A 482 -11.89 13.85 29.75
C LEU A 482 -11.60 12.40 30.16
N PHE A 483 -11.22 11.51 29.24
CA PHE A 483 -10.83 10.14 29.60
C PHE A 483 -9.64 10.09 30.58
N PHE A 484 -8.67 10.99 30.43
CA PHE A 484 -7.54 11.10 31.35
C PHE A 484 -7.94 11.75 32.67
N ILE A 485 -8.82 12.75 32.63
CA ILE A 485 -9.40 13.37 33.83
C ILE A 485 -10.18 12.33 34.64
N VAL A 486 -10.98 11.48 33.99
CA VAL A 486 -11.72 10.38 34.63
C VAL A 486 -10.77 9.41 35.33
N ALA A 487 -9.64 9.05 34.71
CA ALA A 487 -8.62 8.22 35.37
C ALA A 487 -8.04 8.89 36.62
N CYS A 488 -7.78 10.20 36.58
CA CYS A 488 -7.36 10.97 37.75
C CYS A 488 -8.45 11.03 38.84
N CYS A 489 -9.72 11.24 38.46
CA CYS A 489 -10.85 11.23 39.39
C CYS A 489 -11.03 9.87 40.07
N ILE A 490 -10.90 8.77 39.32
CA ILE A 490 -10.95 7.41 39.88
C ILE A 490 -9.82 7.19 40.89
N HIS A 491 -8.60 7.66 40.58
CA HIS A 491 -7.47 7.61 41.51
C HIS A 491 -7.74 8.41 42.79
N LEU A 492 -8.21 9.65 42.67
CA LEU A 492 -8.54 10.51 43.81
C LEU A 492 -9.68 9.92 44.66
N LEU A 493 -10.73 9.40 44.03
CA LEU A 493 -11.85 8.74 44.70
C LEU A 493 -11.36 7.50 45.46
N TYR A 494 -10.51 6.68 44.83
CA TYR A 494 -9.92 5.51 45.48
C TYR A 494 -9.11 5.89 46.73
N VAL A 495 -8.23 6.89 46.62
CA VAL A 495 -7.40 7.39 47.73
C VAL A 495 -8.30 7.94 48.86
N ALA A 496 -9.33 8.71 48.52
CA ALA A 496 -10.29 9.26 49.47
C ALA A 496 -11.08 8.16 50.21
N LEU A 497 -11.57 7.14 49.49
CA LEU A 497 -12.33 6.03 50.05
C LEU A 497 -11.51 5.17 51.02
N ARG A 498 -10.19 5.07 50.83
CA ARG A 498 -9.29 4.29 51.69
C ARG A 498 -8.84 5.02 52.97
N LYS A 499 -9.19 6.30 53.16
CA LYS A 499 -8.78 7.15 54.30
C LYS A 499 -7.26 7.11 54.62
N LYS A 500 -6.43 6.79 53.63
CA LYS A 500 -4.96 6.66 53.74
C LYS A 500 -4.24 7.85 53.08
N PHE A 501 -4.67 9.08 53.37
CA PHE A 501 -3.92 10.26 52.94
C PHE A 501 -2.53 10.36 53.61
N ALA A 502 -2.35 9.67 54.74
CA ALA A 502 -1.11 9.68 55.53
C ALA A 502 0.04 8.86 54.92
N ASP A 503 -0.23 7.85 54.07
CA ASP A 503 0.78 6.97 53.46
C ASP A 503 1.32 7.50 52.11
N GLY A 504 0.91 8.70 51.70
CA GLY A 504 1.29 9.34 50.44
C GLY A 504 0.38 9.00 49.25
N LEU A 505 0.35 9.87 48.25
CA LEU A 505 -0.35 9.64 46.99
C LEU A 505 0.40 8.54 46.21
N GLU A 506 -0.24 7.40 45.89
CA GLU A 506 0.35 6.29 45.09
C GLU A 506 0.58 6.73 43.61
N ILE A 507 1.38 7.78 43.38
CA ILE A 507 1.64 8.41 42.07
C ILE A 507 2.13 7.39 41.04
N SER A 508 2.89 6.38 41.48
CA SER A 508 3.36 5.28 40.63
C SER A 508 2.23 4.56 39.90
N VAL A 509 1.08 4.35 40.56
CA VAL A 509 -0.09 3.68 39.96
C VAL A 509 -0.76 4.60 38.94
N LEU A 510 -0.91 5.88 39.26
CA LEU A 510 -1.50 6.86 38.36
C LEU A 510 -0.68 6.98 37.07
N VAL A 511 0.65 7.13 37.17
CA VAL A 511 1.56 7.19 36.01
C VAL A 511 1.44 5.93 35.15
N LYS A 512 1.37 4.75 35.77
CA LYS A 512 1.21 3.48 35.07
C LYS A 512 -0.12 3.38 34.32
N VAL A 513 -1.22 3.85 34.90
CA VAL A 513 -2.56 3.86 34.27
C VAL A 513 -2.59 4.86 33.11
N MET A 514 -2.13 6.10 33.33
CA MET A 514 -2.06 7.13 32.30
C MET A 514 -1.16 6.70 31.13
N GLY A 515 -0.02 6.08 31.43
CA GLY A 515 0.90 5.55 30.43
C GLY A 515 0.30 4.44 29.58
N ASN A 516 -0.43 3.50 30.19
CA ASN A 516 -1.16 2.47 29.44
C ASN A 516 -2.25 3.06 28.54
N LEU A 517 -3.07 3.99 29.07
CA LEU A 517 -4.11 4.65 28.28
C LEU A 517 -3.51 5.41 27.10
N MET A 518 -2.41 6.13 27.30
CA MET A 518 -1.74 6.84 26.22
C MET A 518 -1.11 5.88 25.20
N MET A 519 -0.51 4.75 25.62
CA MET A 519 -0.02 3.72 24.68
C MET A 519 -1.15 3.11 23.84
N ILE A 520 -2.33 2.89 24.43
CA ILE A 520 -3.49 2.28 23.76
C ILE A 520 -4.17 3.28 22.82
N PHE A 521 -4.35 4.54 23.23
CA PHE A 521 -5.15 5.54 22.51
C PHE A 521 -4.33 6.59 21.76
N PHE A 522 -3.01 6.41 21.63
CA PHE A 522 -2.12 7.39 21.01
C PHE A 522 -2.61 7.87 19.63
N ILE A 523 -2.98 6.94 18.75
CA ILE A 523 -3.42 7.26 17.38
C ILE A 523 -4.72 8.08 17.41
N SER A 524 -5.70 7.66 18.20
CA SER A 524 -6.99 8.37 18.31
C SER A 524 -6.82 9.76 18.93
N VAL A 525 -5.98 9.90 19.97
CA VAL A 525 -5.68 11.18 20.63
C VAL A 525 -5.00 12.14 19.65
N ALA A 526 -3.88 11.71 19.06
CA ALA A 526 -3.12 12.56 18.15
C ALA A 526 -3.89 12.87 16.86
N GLY A 527 -4.66 11.91 16.33
CA GLY A 527 -5.51 12.09 15.16
C GLY A 527 -6.62 13.10 15.38
N ALA A 528 -7.29 13.07 16.54
CA ALA A 528 -8.30 14.07 16.89
C ALA A 528 -7.70 15.48 17.01
N ILE A 529 -6.51 15.62 17.62
CA ILE A 529 -5.79 16.90 17.75
C ILE A 529 -5.33 17.45 16.39
N LEU A 530 -4.92 16.58 15.47
CA LEU A 530 -4.40 16.98 14.16
C LEU A 530 -5.49 17.19 13.10
N ALA A 531 -6.77 17.03 13.43
CA ALA A 531 -7.88 17.21 12.50
C ALA A 531 -7.89 18.57 11.77
N PRO A 532 -7.59 19.73 12.40
CA PRO A 532 -7.58 21.02 11.71
C PRO A 532 -6.51 21.13 10.61
N PHE A 533 -5.41 20.37 10.72
CA PHE A 533 -4.32 20.43 9.74
C PHE A 533 -4.65 19.70 8.43
N ARG A 534 -5.75 18.96 8.38
CA ARG A 534 -6.19 18.19 7.20
C ARG A 534 -7.03 19.09 6.32
N CYS A 535 -6.40 19.67 5.31
CA CYS A 535 -7.06 20.57 4.37
C CYS A 535 -7.13 19.97 2.97
N TYR A 536 -8.27 20.08 2.31
CA TYR A 536 -8.44 19.66 0.92
C TYR A 536 -8.67 20.88 0.01
N THR A 537 -8.33 20.72 -1.26
CA THR A 537 -8.41 21.79 -2.27
C THR A 537 -9.66 21.61 -3.12
N HIS A 538 -10.39 22.70 -3.35
CA HIS A 538 -11.54 22.76 -4.24
C HIS A 538 -11.12 23.22 -5.66
N PRO A 539 -11.95 22.98 -6.69
CA PRO A 539 -11.67 23.44 -8.06
C PRO A 539 -11.40 24.94 -8.21
N ASN A 540 -11.99 25.77 -7.34
CA ASN A 540 -11.73 27.21 -7.31
C ASN A 540 -10.37 27.60 -6.67
N GLY A 541 -9.54 26.63 -6.28
CA GLY A 541 -8.23 26.84 -5.65
C GLY A 541 -8.29 27.12 -4.15
N VAL A 542 -9.48 27.29 -3.57
CA VAL A 542 -9.68 27.49 -2.13
C VAL A 542 -9.50 26.16 -1.39
N ARG A 543 -9.05 26.24 -0.14
CA ARG A 543 -8.88 25.06 0.73
C ARG A 543 -9.80 25.13 1.94
N THR A 544 -10.41 24.01 2.33
CA THR A 544 -11.20 23.90 3.55
C THR A 544 -10.76 22.72 4.40
N VAL A 545 -11.10 22.75 5.68
CA VAL A 545 -10.78 21.66 6.62
C VAL A 545 -11.62 20.43 6.29
N GLN A 546 -11.00 19.27 6.20
CA GLN A 546 -11.60 18.03 5.70
C GLN A 546 -12.79 17.52 6.53
N GLU A 547 -12.70 17.64 7.85
CA GLU A 547 -13.79 17.27 8.77
C GLU A 547 -14.74 18.45 9.03
N PHE A 548 -14.26 19.67 8.89
CA PHE A 548 -15.01 20.91 9.11
C PHE A 548 -15.09 21.71 7.81
N GLY A 549 -15.71 21.15 6.77
CA GLY A 549 -15.69 21.68 5.40
C GLY A 549 -16.29 23.09 5.22
N GLY A 550 -16.93 23.64 6.25
CA GLY A 550 -17.36 25.05 6.29
C GLY A 550 -16.27 26.03 6.73
N VAL A 551 -15.10 25.55 7.17
CA VAL A 551 -13.97 26.36 7.65
C VAL A 551 -12.89 26.42 6.57
N LEU A 552 -12.59 27.62 6.10
CA LEU A 552 -11.49 27.89 5.18
C LEU A 552 -10.14 27.64 5.86
N CYS A 553 -9.21 26.99 5.17
CA CYS A 553 -7.82 26.83 5.62
C CYS A 553 -6.98 28.08 5.32
N ASN A 554 -7.47 29.25 5.73
CA ASN A 554 -6.77 30.53 5.68
C ASN A 554 -6.27 30.89 7.10
N SER A 555 -5.17 31.61 7.22
CA SER A 555 -4.55 31.95 8.52
C SER A 555 -5.35 32.96 9.37
N GLU A 556 -6.68 32.99 9.23
CA GLU A 556 -7.59 33.97 9.83
C GLU A 556 -8.83 33.29 10.42
N GLY A 557 -9.63 34.02 11.20
CA GLY A 557 -10.97 33.58 11.64
C GLY A 557 -11.00 32.35 12.57
N GLU A 558 -11.90 31.41 12.28
CA GLU A 558 -12.10 30.20 13.10
C GLU A 558 -10.94 29.21 12.98
N TYR A 559 -10.32 29.11 11.80
CA TYR A 559 -9.21 28.19 11.56
C TYR A 559 -8.01 28.48 12.47
N GLN A 560 -7.63 29.75 12.60
CA GLN A 560 -6.54 30.17 13.50
C GLN A 560 -6.81 29.76 14.95
N LYS A 561 -8.06 29.89 15.42
CA LYS A 561 -8.45 29.47 16.78
C LYS A 561 -8.36 27.95 16.94
N MET A 562 -8.76 27.19 15.92
CA MET A 562 -8.61 25.72 15.92
C MET A 562 -7.14 25.30 15.99
N LEU A 563 -6.24 26.01 15.28
CA LEU A 563 -4.80 25.76 15.35
C LEU A 563 -4.21 26.04 16.74
N ILE A 564 -4.66 27.09 17.43
CA ILE A 564 -4.21 27.39 18.80
C ILE A 564 -4.63 26.26 19.76
N VAL A 565 -5.89 25.83 19.70
CA VAL A 565 -6.40 24.71 20.51
C VAL A 565 -5.62 23.42 20.20
N ALA A 566 -5.36 23.14 18.92
CA ALA A 566 -4.55 21.99 18.52
C ALA A 566 -3.13 22.06 19.06
N GLY A 567 -2.47 23.22 18.97
CA GLY A 567 -1.10 23.43 19.45
C GLY A 567 -0.95 23.20 20.96
N ILE A 568 -1.90 23.70 21.76
CA ILE A 568 -1.92 23.46 23.22
C ILE A 568 -2.14 21.98 23.51
N ALA A 569 -3.11 21.34 22.85
CA ALA A 569 -3.41 19.93 23.07
C ALA A 569 -2.27 19.00 22.62
N LEU A 570 -1.51 19.37 21.58
CA LEU A 570 -0.40 18.59 21.03
C LEU A 570 0.78 18.41 22.01
N ILE A 571 0.90 19.30 23.01
CA ILE A 571 1.90 19.18 24.08
C ILE A 571 1.78 17.81 24.78
N MET A 572 0.56 17.30 24.95
CA MET A 572 0.32 16.04 25.65
C MET A 572 0.90 14.81 24.92
N PRO A 573 0.55 14.48 23.66
CA PRO A 573 1.15 13.34 22.97
C PRO A 573 2.64 13.52 22.68
N VAL A 574 3.11 14.75 22.41
CA VAL A 574 4.53 15.02 22.16
C VAL A 574 5.37 14.81 23.42
N SER A 575 4.94 15.37 24.56
CA SER A 575 5.64 15.15 25.85
C SER A 575 5.65 13.69 26.24
N PHE A 576 4.56 12.95 26.02
CA PHE A 576 4.53 11.51 26.27
C PHE A 576 5.55 10.76 25.40
N PHE A 577 5.62 11.04 24.09
CA PHE A 577 6.61 10.41 23.21
C PHE A 577 8.05 10.68 23.67
N VAL A 578 8.37 11.93 24.03
CA VAL A 578 9.70 12.31 24.51
C VAL A 578 10.02 11.63 25.84
N ILE A 579 9.10 11.64 26.81
CA ILE A 579 9.28 11.00 28.12
C ILE A 579 9.44 9.49 27.97
N ALA A 580 8.57 8.83 27.19
CA ALA A 580 8.66 7.39 26.95
C ALA A 580 9.98 7.01 26.29
N SER A 581 10.46 7.81 25.33
CA SER A 581 11.76 7.60 24.68
C SER A 581 12.92 7.76 25.66
N TYR A 582 12.94 8.85 26.43
CA TYR A 582 13.97 9.10 27.44
C TYR A 582 14.02 8.01 28.51
N VAL A 583 12.85 7.64 29.06
CA VAL A 583 12.75 6.61 30.09
C VAL A 583 13.22 5.27 29.56
N THR A 584 12.78 4.86 28.37
CA THR A 584 13.11 3.53 27.81
C THR A 584 14.58 3.41 27.40
N ILE A 585 15.14 4.44 26.77
CA ILE A 585 16.49 4.38 26.19
C ILE A 585 17.57 4.73 27.22
N VAL A 586 17.31 5.70 28.10
CA VAL A 586 18.33 6.27 29.00
C VAL A 586 18.18 5.77 30.43
N GLU A 587 16.99 5.86 31.01
CA GLU A 587 16.81 5.66 32.46
C GLU A 587 16.59 4.19 32.83
N LEU A 588 15.85 3.44 32.01
CA LEU A 588 15.51 2.05 32.24
C LEU A 588 16.75 1.15 32.40
N PRO A 589 17.76 1.17 31.51
CA PRO A 589 18.97 0.36 31.70
C PRO A 589 19.72 0.70 33.00
N LYS A 590 19.82 1.99 33.33
CA LYS A 590 20.50 2.48 34.55
C LYS A 590 19.80 2.03 35.83
N ARG A 591 18.47 2.07 35.85
CA ARG A 591 17.63 1.72 37.01
C ARG A 591 17.48 0.21 37.18
N MET A 592 17.46 -0.54 36.07
CA MET A 592 17.47 -2.01 36.10
C MET A 592 18.75 -2.55 36.76
N GLN A 593 19.92 -1.98 36.43
CA GLN A 593 21.19 -2.36 37.08
C GLN A 593 21.20 -2.07 38.59
N LYS A 594 20.44 -1.07 39.04
CA LYS A 594 20.31 -0.69 40.45
C LYS A 594 19.17 -1.41 41.18
N ALA A 595 18.45 -2.32 40.52
CA ALA A 595 17.28 -3.02 41.05
C ALA A 595 16.22 -2.09 41.70
N ASP A 596 15.99 -0.90 41.12
CA ASP A 596 15.02 0.09 41.61
C ASP A 596 13.58 -0.39 41.34
N VAL A 597 13.03 -1.19 42.27
CA VAL A 597 11.72 -1.84 42.14
C VAL A 597 10.58 -0.81 42.00
N ALA A 598 10.67 0.34 42.66
CA ALA A 598 9.64 1.38 42.60
C ALA A 598 9.58 2.02 41.20
N PHE A 599 10.74 2.33 40.63
CA PHE A 599 10.84 2.81 39.26
C PHE A 599 10.31 1.78 38.25
N LEU A 600 10.74 0.52 38.38
CA LEU A 600 10.35 -0.57 37.50
C LEU A 600 8.83 -0.83 37.51
N LYS A 601 8.20 -0.82 38.70
CA LYS A 601 6.74 -0.94 38.81
C LYS A 601 6.01 0.21 38.12
N THR A 602 6.50 1.45 38.28
CA THR A 602 5.88 2.67 37.73
C THR A 602 5.89 2.68 36.20
N TRP A 603 7.02 2.32 35.58
CA TRP A 603 7.22 2.39 34.13
C TRP A 603 7.01 1.05 33.41
N SER A 604 6.42 0.06 34.09
CA SER A 604 6.16 -1.29 33.57
C SER A 604 5.43 -1.32 32.22
N PHE A 605 4.55 -0.36 31.93
CA PHE A 605 3.83 -0.27 30.65
C PHE A 605 4.73 -0.11 29.40
N LEU A 606 5.98 0.35 29.59
CA LEU A 606 6.96 0.52 28.51
C LEU A 606 7.76 -0.75 28.22
N TYR A 607 7.91 -1.67 29.17
CA TYR A 607 8.82 -2.81 29.01
C TYR A 607 8.22 -4.19 29.37
N TYR A 608 7.24 -4.26 30.26
CA TYR A 608 6.77 -5.51 30.88
C TYR A 608 6.17 -6.53 29.91
N ARG A 609 5.48 -6.04 28.87
CA ARG A 609 4.88 -6.84 27.79
C ARG A 609 5.89 -7.33 26.74
N TYR A 610 7.12 -6.84 26.79
CA TYR A 610 8.18 -7.16 25.85
C TYR A 610 9.17 -8.14 26.48
N ARG A 611 9.88 -8.90 25.64
CA ARG A 611 10.96 -9.78 26.11
C ARG A 611 12.07 -8.94 26.77
N PRO A 612 12.81 -9.49 27.75
CA PRO A 612 13.97 -8.82 28.31
C PRO A 612 14.93 -8.34 27.20
N GLY A 613 15.37 -7.08 27.27
CA GLY A 613 16.21 -6.46 26.26
C GLY A 613 15.49 -5.88 25.03
N ALA A 614 14.19 -6.10 24.84
CA ALA A 614 13.43 -5.54 23.71
C ALA A 614 12.57 -4.31 24.07
N ALA A 615 12.81 -3.68 25.22
CA ALA A 615 12.02 -2.53 25.70
C ALA A 615 11.96 -1.36 24.71
N VAL A 616 13.02 -1.16 23.91
CA VAL A 616 13.12 -0.14 22.84
C VAL A 616 11.99 -0.25 21.82
N PHE A 617 11.40 -1.44 21.64
CA PHE A 617 10.28 -1.63 20.73
C PHE A 617 9.05 -0.78 21.09
N SER A 618 8.86 -0.42 22.37
CA SER A 618 7.80 0.52 22.77
C SER A 618 7.93 1.90 22.10
N VAL A 619 9.16 2.38 21.93
CA VAL A 619 9.48 3.64 21.26
C VAL A 619 9.28 3.52 19.75
N ILE A 620 9.68 2.38 19.17
CA ILE A 620 9.46 2.10 17.73
C ILE A 620 7.95 2.06 17.43
N LEU A 621 7.14 1.44 18.30
CA LEU A 621 5.69 1.41 18.18
C LEU A 621 5.08 2.81 18.22
N LEU A 622 5.56 3.68 19.12
CA LEU A 622 5.10 5.07 19.17
C LEU A 622 5.54 5.86 17.92
N LEU A 623 6.76 5.66 17.43
CA LEU A 623 7.26 6.30 16.21
C LEU A 623 6.40 5.91 14.99
N ARG A 624 6.06 4.62 14.86
CA ARG A 624 5.10 4.14 13.86
C ARG A 624 3.77 4.87 13.98
N ASN A 625 3.22 4.94 15.19
CA ASN A 625 1.91 5.57 15.43
C ASN A 625 1.95 7.08 15.11
N VAL A 626 3.05 7.79 15.41
CA VAL A 626 3.27 9.19 14.99
C VAL A 626 3.26 9.30 13.47
N GLY A 627 4.00 8.43 12.77
CA GLY A 627 4.02 8.38 11.31
C GLY A 627 2.64 8.23 10.71
N LEU A 628 1.85 7.26 11.19
CA LEU A 628 0.49 7.00 10.69
C LEU A 628 -0.46 8.19 10.88
N VAL A 629 -0.34 8.94 11.98
CA VAL A 629 -1.21 10.10 12.25
C VAL A 629 -0.80 11.33 11.41
N ILE A 630 0.47 11.47 11.05
CA ILE A 630 0.96 12.57 10.22
C ILE A 630 0.56 12.39 8.75
N VAL A 631 0.51 11.16 8.24
CA VAL A 631 0.23 10.91 6.81
C VAL A 631 -1.06 11.58 6.28
N PRO A 632 -2.22 11.53 6.97
CA PRO A 632 -3.43 12.23 6.52
C PRO A 632 -3.29 13.75 6.28
N VAL A 633 -2.31 14.40 6.93
CA VAL A 633 -2.03 15.85 6.80
C VAL A 633 -1.30 16.18 5.49
N ILE A 634 -0.59 15.21 4.90
CA ILE A 634 0.20 15.38 3.68
C ILE A 634 -0.72 15.54 2.46
N PRO A 635 -0.44 16.43 1.50
CA PRO A 635 -1.24 16.54 0.29
C PRO A 635 -1.06 15.33 -0.66
N GLY A 636 -2.11 14.98 -1.41
CA GLY A 636 -2.09 13.93 -2.44
C GLY A 636 -2.61 12.57 -1.98
N GLY A 637 -3.70 12.08 -2.59
CA GLY A 637 -4.37 10.82 -2.20
C GLY A 637 -3.47 9.58 -2.34
N ALA A 638 -2.84 9.42 -3.50
CA ALA A 638 -2.01 8.26 -3.81
C ALA A 638 -0.74 8.18 -2.93
N ILE A 639 -0.11 9.32 -2.65
CA ILE A 639 1.07 9.43 -1.79
C ILE A 639 0.73 9.00 -0.36
N LYS A 640 -0.44 9.39 0.16
CA LYS A 640 -0.89 8.97 1.50
C LYS A 640 -0.97 7.44 1.63
N VAL A 641 -1.56 6.78 0.63
CA VAL A 641 -1.71 5.31 0.62
C VAL A 641 -0.33 4.63 0.60
N LEU A 642 0.58 5.07 -0.27
CA LEU A 642 1.93 4.51 -0.37
C LEU A 642 2.74 4.69 0.93
N LEU A 643 2.69 5.87 1.55
CA LEU A 643 3.40 6.14 2.81
C LEU A 643 2.92 5.24 3.95
N ILE A 644 1.61 5.02 4.06
CA ILE A 644 1.05 4.08 5.06
C ILE A 644 1.55 2.66 4.81
N ILE A 645 1.49 2.19 3.56
CA ILE A 645 1.95 0.84 3.21
C ILE A 645 3.44 0.68 3.57
N MET A 646 4.29 1.67 3.25
CA MET A 646 5.71 1.62 3.65
C MET A 646 5.90 1.57 5.17
N ILE A 647 5.17 2.39 5.94
CA ILE A 647 5.25 2.38 7.41
C ILE A 647 4.85 1.00 7.97
N LEU A 648 3.79 0.39 7.41
CA LEU A 648 3.33 -0.95 7.82
C LEU A 648 4.35 -2.04 7.46
N ILE A 649 4.93 -2.01 6.26
CA ILE A 649 5.98 -2.97 5.84
C ILE A 649 7.21 -2.88 6.75
N VAL A 650 7.71 -1.67 7.00
CA VAL A 650 8.85 -1.46 7.92
C VAL A 650 8.52 -1.97 9.32
N SER A 651 7.29 -1.74 9.79
CA SER A 651 6.83 -2.24 11.09
C SER A 651 6.79 -3.77 11.15
N ILE A 652 6.29 -4.42 10.09
CA ILE A 652 6.28 -5.88 9.98
C ILE A 652 7.71 -6.44 9.99
N LEU A 653 8.62 -5.88 9.19
CA LEU A 653 10.02 -6.30 9.15
C LEU A 653 10.68 -6.18 10.53
N ILE A 654 10.48 -5.06 11.22
CA ILE A 654 11.02 -4.86 12.57
C ILE A 654 10.41 -5.86 13.56
N THR A 655 9.09 -6.05 13.56
CA THR A 655 8.42 -7.01 14.47
C THR A 655 8.88 -8.45 14.20
N SER A 656 9.00 -8.85 12.94
CA SER A 656 9.44 -10.19 12.55
C SER A 656 10.92 -10.44 12.88
N PHE A 657 11.78 -9.43 12.74
CA PHE A 657 13.20 -9.55 13.09
C PHE A 657 13.43 -9.49 14.61
N MET A 658 12.77 -8.56 15.30
CA MET A 658 12.98 -8.34 16.73
C MET A 658 12.19 -9.30 17.61
N LEU A 659 11.11 -9.94 17.16
CA LEU A 659 10.21 -10.76 18.00
C LEU A 659 10.03 -10.16 19.41
N PRO A 660 9.58 -8.89 19.51
CA PRO A 660 9.71 -8.08 20.72
C PRO A 660 8.76 -8.48 21.85
N TRP A 661 7.60 -9.07 21.54
CA TRP A 661 6.60 -9.44 22.54
C TRP A 661 7.09 -10.62 23.39
N ARG A 662 6.80 -10.57 24.69
CA ARG A 662 7.23 -11.60 25.66
C ARG A 662 6.67 -12.99 25.31
N ILE A 663 5.43 -13.03 24.83
CA ILE A 663 4.76 -14.24 24.36
C ILE A 663 4.98 -14.37 22.86
N LEU A 664 5.47 -15.53 22.41
CA LEU A 664 5.88 -15.73 21.03
C LEU A 664 4.68 -15.65 20.05
N GLU A 665 3.53 -16.18 20.46
CA GLU A 665 2.27 -16.17 19.72
C GLU A 665 1.80 -14.74 19.43
N CYS A 666 1.97 -13.81 20.37
CA CYS A 666 1.65 -12.39 20.20
C CYS A 666 2.56 -11.70 19.16
N ASN A 667 3.75 -12.22 18.88
CA ASN A 667 4.60 -11.71 17.79
C ASN A 667 4.03 -12.08 16.42
N TYR A 668 3.59 -13.33 16.25
CA TYR A 668 2.94 -13.76 15.02
C TYR A 668 1.60 -13.07 14.83
N MET A 669 0.86 -12.85 15.92
CA MET A 669 -0.42 -12.15 15.86
C MET A 669 -0.24 -10.69 15.39
N GLU A 670 0.68 -9.92 15.98
CA GLU A 670 0.98 -8.54 15.52
C GLU A 670 1.39 -8.53 14.05
N ALA A 671 2.33 -9.38 13.63
CA ALA A 671 2.79 -9.44 12.24
C ALA A 671 1.66 -9.78 11.27
N THR A 672 0.80 -10.74 11.64
CA THR A 672 -0.36 -11.14 10.82
C THR A 672 -1.40 -10.03 10.73
N LEU A 673 -1.70 -9.38 11.85
CA LEU A 673 -2.63 -8.26 11.92
C LEU A 673 -2.15 -7.07 11.07
N LEU A 674 -0.88 -6.68 11.20
CA LEU A 674 -0.30 -5.60 10.38
C LEU A 674 -0.27 -5.96 8.89
N ALA A 675 0.07 -7.21 8.54
CA ALA A 675 0.03 -7.66 7.16
C ALA A 675 -1.40 -7.66 6.61
N GLY A 676 -2.40 -8.08 7.40
CA GLY A 676 -3.81 -7.99 7.02
C GLY A 676 -4.26 -6.55 6.75
N VAL A 677 -3.89 -5.60 7.61
CA VAL A 677 -4.17 -4.17 7.41
C VAL A 677 -3.50 -3.64 6.13
N ALA A 678 -2.25 -4.02 5.87
CA ALA A 678 -1.53 -3.61 4.67
C ALA A 678 -2.12 -4.20 3.38
N VAL A 679 -2.61 -5.45 3.43
CA VAL A 679 -3.37 -6.08 2.33
C VAL A 679 -4.69 -5.35 2.10
N LEU A 680 -5.43 -5.01 3.16
CA LEU A 680 -6.70 -4.30 3.07
C LEU A 680 -6.54 -2.94 2.37
N ILE A 681 -5.56 -2.12 2.78
CA ILE A 681 -5.33 -0.81 2.14
C ILE A 681 -4.82 -0.95 0.69
N SER A 682 -3.98 -1.96 0.41
CA SER A 682 -3.52 -2.22 -0.96
C SER A 682 -4.69 -2.62 -1.87
N MET A 683 -5.61 -3.44 -1.37
CA MET A 683 -6.83 -3.81 -2.09
C MET A 683 -7.76 -2.59 -2.28
N GLY A 684 -7.94 -1.76 -1.25
CA GLY A 684 -8.72 -0.52 -1.35
C GLY A 684 -8.18 0.44 -2.41
N SER A 685 -6.86 0.47 -2.61
CA SER A 685 -6.22 1.32 -3.63
C SER A 685 -6.58 0.95 -5.08
N LEU A 686 -6.97 -0.30 -5.34
CA LEU A 686 -7.42 -0.76 -6.67
C LEU A 686 -8.79 -0.17 -7.08
N PHE A 687 -9.55 0.36 -6.11
CA PHE A 687 -10.88 0.93 -6.32
C PHE A 687 -10.88 2.47 -6.27
N MET A 688 -9.70 3.11 -6.38
CA MET A 688 -9.60 4.57 -6.44
C MET A 688 -9.93 5.09 -7.84
N GLU A 689 -10.86 6.05 -7.94
CA GLU A 689 -11.36 6.60 -9.22
C GLU A 689 -10.53 7.78 -9.79
N ASP A 690 -9.36 8.10 -9.22
CA ASP A 690 -8.54 9.24 -9.67
C ASP A 690 -7.67 8.90 -10.91
N VAL A 691 -7.43 9.90 -11.78
CA VAL A 691 -6.88 9.73 -13.14
C VAL A 691 -5.34 9.56 -13.19
N ASP A 692 -4.61 9.86 -12.10
CA ASP A 692 -3.13 9.80 -12.03
C ASP A 692 -2.57 8.53 -11.36
N VAL A 693 -3.38 7.48 -11.23
CA VAL A 693 -3.13 6.39 -10.26
C VAL A 693 -2.54 5.12 -10.88
N ASP A 694 -2.36 5.04 -12.20
CA ASP A 694 -1.92 3.80 -12.88
C ASP A 694 -0.59 3.22 -12.34
N ASN A 695 0.42 4.07 -12.13
CA ASN A 695 1.71 3.64 -11.56
C ASN A 695 1.60 3.21 -10.09
N VAL A 696 0.75 3.90 -9.32
CA VAL A 696 0.54 3.60 -7.90
C VAL A 696 -0.24 2.31 -7.75
N MET A 697 -1.24 2.08 -8.61
CA MET A 697 -2.04 0.87 -8.66
C MET A 697 -1.15 -0.36 -8.98
N GLN A 698 -0.22 -0.24 -9.91
CA GLN A 698 0.74 -1.32 -10.22
C GLN A 698 1.65 -1.65 -9.02
N VAL A 699 2.21 -0.63 -8.34
CA VAL A 699 3.03 -0.82 -7.15
C VAL A 699 2.22 -1.48 -6.02
N CYS A 700 1.00 -0.99 -5.76
CA CYS A 700 0.11 -1.55 -4.75
C CYS A 700 -0.29 -3.01 -5.08
N PHE A 701 -0.48 -3.35 -6.34
CA PHE A 701 -0.80 -4.71 -6.76
C PHE A 701 0.37 -5.69 -6.53
N VAL A 702 1.61 -5.28 -6.85
CA VAL A 702 2.81 -6.09 -6.56
C VAL A 702 2.98 -6.27 -5.05
N LEU A 703 2.79 -5.21 -4.27
CA LEU A 703 2.86 -5.25 -2.81
C LEU A 703 1.76 -6.15 -2.22
N PHE A 704 0.53 -6.10 -2.75
CA PHE A 704 -0.56 -6.99 -2.37
C PHE A 704 -0.15 -8.46 -2.56
N ILE A 705 0.33 -8.85 -3.74
CA ILE A 705 0.77 -10.23 -4.01
C ILE A 705 1.88 -10.66 -3.03
N ALA A 706 2.90 -9.81 -2.86
CA ALA A 706 4.02 -10.11 -1.97
C ALA A 706 3.57 -10.31 -0.51
N MET A 707 2.66 -9.47 -0.02
CA MET A 707 2.15 -9.56 1.35
C MET A 707 1.20 -10.75 1.56
N THR A 708 0.37 -11.09 0.56
CA THR A 708 -0.46 -12.31 0.62
C THR A 708 0.40 -13.57 0.67
N LEU A 709 1.48 -13.63 -0.13
CA LEU A 709 2.44 -14.73 -0.09
C LEU A 709 3.18 -14.80 1.26
N LEU A 710 3.50 -13.66 1.87
CA LEU A 710 4.08 -13.60 3.22
C LEU A 710 3.13 -14.19 4.27
N ILE A 711 1.86 -13.77 4.29
CA ILE A 711 0.85 -14.28 5.21
C ILE A 711 0.68 -15.80 5.03
N PHE A 712 0.60 -16.26 3.77
CA PHE A 712 0.50 -17.68 3.47
C PHE A 712 1.74 -18.45 3.94
N GLY A 713 2.94 -17.92 3.73
CA GLY A 713 4.19 -18.51 4.20
C GLY A 713 4.26 -18.62 5.73
N VAL A 714 3.84 -17.58 6.46
CA VAL A 714 3.76 -17.60 7.94
C VAL A 714 2.72 -18.61 8.40
N PHE A 715 1.56 -18.70 7.74
CA PHE A 715 0.54 -19.69 8.06
C PHE A 715 1.04 -21.13 7.82
N VAL A 716 1.66 -21.41 6.67
CA VAL A 716 2.22 -22.72 6.35
C VAL A 716 3.33 -23.09 7.34
N TRP A 717 4.21 -22.15 7.67
CA TRP A 717 5.26 -22.38 8.67
C TRP A 717 4.67 -22.61 10.07
N GLY A 718 3.69 -21.81 10.49
CA GLY A 718 3.00 -21.94 11.76
C GLY A 718 2.24 -23.26 11.88
N PHE A 719 1.55 -23.67 10.81
CA PHE A 719 0.86 -24.95 10.71
C PHE A 719 1.84 -26.12 10.70
N ALA A 720 2.95 -26.02 9.95
CA ALA A 720 4.02 -27.02 9.96
C ALA A 720 4.68 -27.14 11.35
N LYS A 721 4.87 -26.02 12.05
CA LYS A 721 5.37 -25.99 13.43
C LYS A 721 4.36 -26.58 14.42
N TYR A 722 3.08 -26.25 14.29
CA TYR A 722 1.99 -26.82 15.09
C TYR A 722 1.93 -28.34 14.92
N LEU A 723 1.98 -28.82 13.67
CA LEU A 723 2.02 -30.25 13.38
C LEU A 723 3.29 -30.92 13.93
N ARG A 724 4.48 -30.31 13.78
CA ARG A 724 5.72 -30.86 14.38
C ARG A 724 5.67 -30.90 15.90
N GLY A 725 5.24 -29.81 16.55
CA GLY A 725 5.17 -29.70 18.00
C GLY A 725 4.15 -30.66 18.63
N LYS A 726 3.08 -31.01 17.90
CA LYS A 726 2.12 -32.03 18.32
C LYS A 726 2.60 -33.46 18.04
N LEU A 727 3.57 -33.64 17.15
CA LEU A 727 4.05 -34.96 16.73
C LEU A 727 5.29 -35.44 17.50
N ARG A 728 6.26 -34.58 17.88
CA ARG A 728 7.41 -34.92 18.75
C ARG A 728 8.03 -33.68 19.41
N LYS A 729 8.30 -33.74 20.72
CA LYS A 729 9.18 -32.76 21.38
C LYS A 729 10.64 -33.05 21.00
N PRO A 730 11.51 -32.03 20.85
CA PRO A 730 12.89 -32.23 20.38
C PRO A 730 13.76 -33.00 21.38
N PHE A 731 13.51 -32.86 22.68
CA PHE A 731 14.21 -33.59 23.74
C PHE A 731 13.29 -34.64 24.36
N GLN A 732 13.69 -35.91 24.26
CA GLN A 732 12.99 -37.00 24.94
C GLN A 732 13.30 -36.97 26.44
N TYR A 733 14.54 -36.64 26.81
CA TYR A 733 14.98 -36.50 28.20
C TYR A 733 15.72 -35.20 28.42
N PHE A 734 15.50 -34.56 29.56
CA PHE A 734 16.26 -33.42 30.07
C PHE A 734 16.88 -33.78 31.40
N LEU A 735 18.20 -33.62 31.54
CA LEU A 735 18.92 -33.96 32.77
C LEU A 735 19.18 -32.68 33.60
N CYS A 736 18.30 -32.42 34.57
CA CYS A 736 18.49 -31.36 35.56
C CYS A 736 19.51 -31.84 36.60
N HIS A 737 20.63 -31.13 36.74
CA HIS A 737 21.73 -31.56 37.59
C HIS A 737 22.54 -30.39 38.14
N GLN A 738 23.18 -30.59 39.28
CA GLN A 738 24.17 -29.65 39.80
C GLN A 738 25.53 -29.95 39.14
N LYS A 739 26.10 -28.96 38.45
CA LYS A 739 27.34 -29.10 37.68
C LYS A 739 28.50 -29.73 38.46
N SER A 740 28.74 -29.32 39.71
CA SER A 740 29.86 -29.80 40.53
C SER A 740 29.59 -31.14 41.23
N GLY A 741 28.33 -31.56 41.33
CA GLY A 741 27.94 -32.76 42.07
C GLY A 741 27.56 -33.95 41.20
N ALA A 742 27.05 -33.70 39.99
CA ALA A 742 26.53 -34.75 39.10
C ALA A 742 26.75 -34.44 37.60
N GLY A 743 27.74 -33.61 37.23
CA GLY A 743 27.97 -33.21 35.85
C GLY A 743 28.54 -34.34 34.98
N ALA A 744 29.56 -35.05 35.46
CA ALA A 744 30.11 -36.22 34.79
C ALA A 744 29.11 -37.38 34.78
N PHE A 745 28.34 -37.55 35.85
CA PHE A 745 27.26 -38.53 35.90
C PHE A 745 26.12 -38.21 34.91
N ALA A 746 25.68 -36.95 34.80
CA ALA A 746 24.71 -36.53 33.79
C ALA A 746 25.21 -36.85 32.37
N ARG A 747 26.50 -36.61 32.11
CA ARG A 747 27.11 -36.96 30.82
C ARG A 747 27.11 -38.47 30.57
N LEU A 748 27.52 -39.26 31.55
CA LEU A 748 27.50 -40.72 31.48
C LEU A 748 26.09 -41.23 31.17
N LEU A 749 25.09 -40.70 31.87
CA LEU A 749 23.69 -41.05 31.68
C LEU A 749 23.20 -40.68 30.27
N LYS A 750 23.56 -39.49 29.75
CA LYS A 750 23.29 -39.10 28.36
C LYS A 750 23.90 -40.09 27.37
N CYS A 751 25.18 -40.44 27.53
CA CYS A 751 25.87 -41.37 26.64
C CYS A 751 25.24 -42.77 26.64
N GLU A 752 24.82 -43.30 27.79
CA GLU A 752 24.18 -44.61 27.88
C GLU A 752 22.71 -44.58 27.42
N LEU A 753 21.93 -43.53 27.76
CA LEU A 753 20.53 -43.39 27.30
C LEU A 753 20.43 -43.36 25.78
N ILE A 754 21.31 -42.61 25.08
CA ILE A 754 21.32 -42.55 23.61
C ILE A 754 21.59 -43.93 22.97
N ARG A 755 22.27 -44.84 23.69
CA ARG A 755 22.56 -46.20 23.22
C ARG A 755 21.42 -47.19 23.47
N MET A 756 20.39 -46.82 24.22
CA MET A 756 19.24 -47.67 24.50
C MET A 756 18.25 -47.68 23.33
N SER A 757 17.77 -48.85 22.92
CA SER A 757 16.87 -49.03 21.77
C SER A 757 15.52 -48.31 21.88
N GLY A 758 15.09 -47.94 23.10
CA GLY A 758 13.86 -47.19 23.37
C GLY A 758 14.00 -45.67 23.28
N VAL A 759 15.22 -45.14 23.13
CA VAL A 759 15.48 -43.70 23.05
C VAL A 759 15.66 -43.31 21.59
N LYS A 760 14.71 -42.53 21.05
CA LYS A 760 14.70 -42.06 19.65
C LYS A 760 14.83 -40.54 19.52
N GLY A 761 14.65 -39.79 20.60
CA GLY A 761 14.83 -38.34 20.66
C GLY A 761 16.18 -37.94 21.27
N LYS A 762 16.42 -36.63 21.37
CA LYS A 762 17.65 -36.11 21.97
C LYS A 762 17.58 -36.15 23.50
N VAL A 763 18.75 -36.26 24.15
CA VAL A 763 18.91 -36.12 25.59
C VAL A 763 19.64 -34.81 25.86
N PHE A 764 18.96 -33.87 26.53
CA PHE A 764 19.49 -32.56 26.84
C PHE A 764 20.39 -32.59 28.07
N VAL A 765 21.56 -31.94 27.95
CA VAL A 765 22.46 -31.61 29.07
C VAL A 765 23.02 -30.21 28.83
N ASP A 766 23.02 -29.35 29.86
CA ASP A 766 23.41 -27.93 29.76
C ASP A 766 24.72 -27.67 28.99
N CYS A 767 25.77 -28.44 29.27
CA CYS A 767 27.09 -28.24 28.65
C CYS A 767 27.16 -28.61 27.16
N ASP A 768 26.16 -29.31 26.61
CA ASP A 768 26.07 -29.58 25.17
C ASP A 768 25.08 -28.66 24.44
N ASP A 769 23.97 -28.34 25.11
CA ASP A 769 22.75 -27.88 24.43
C ASP A 769 22.32 -26.45 24.85
N LEU A 770 22.95 -25.85 25.88
CA LEU A 770 22.60 -24.54 26.40
C LEU A 770 23.66 -23.47 26.09
N GLN A 771 23.42 -22.66 25.05
CA GLN A 771 24.24 -21.48 24.72
C GLN A 771 23.64 -20.16 25.24
N ASP A 772 22.34 -20.16 25.55
CA ASP A 772 21.57 -18.98 25.95
C ASP A 772 20.67 -19.33 27.14
N LEU A 773 20.99 -18.77 28.31
CA LEU A 773 20.27 -19.01 29.55
C LEU A 773 18.78 -18.62 29.48
N THR A 774 18.39 -17.72 28.57
CA THR A 774 16.99 -17.29 28.45
C THR A 774 16.08 -18.38 27.88
N LYS A 775 16.66 -19.37 27.19
CA LYS A 775 15.94 -20.50 26.60
C LYS A 775 15.80 -21.69 27.53
N LEU A 776 16.56 -21.71 28.63
CA LEU A 776 16.65 -22.85 29.55
C LEU A 776 15.28 -23.36 29.99
N PHE A 777 14.45 -22.49 30.56
CA PHE A 777 13.12 -22.85 31.03
C PHE A 777 12.16 -23.19 29.88
N GLY A 778 12.33 -22.54 28.72
CA GLY A 778 11.58 -22.91 27.52
C GLY A 778 11.87 -24.35 27.06
N TYR A 779 13.14 -24.77 27.15
CA TYR A 779 13.54 -26.13 26.80
C TYR A 779 12.91 -27.17 27.74
N VAL A 780 12.86 -26.87 29.04
CA VAL A 780 12.22 -27.75 30.01
C VAL A 780 10.70 -27.81 29.78
N GLY A 781 10.02 -26.66 29.75
CA GLY A 781 8.55 -26.63 29.72
C GLY A 781 7.97 -27.15 28.39
N ASN A 782 8.50 -26.67 27.26
CA ASN A 782 7.87 -26.88 25.96
C ASN A 782 8.51 -28.01 25.16
N ASP A 783 9.82 -28.19 25.29
CA ASP A 783 10.63 -28.98 24.37
C ASP A 783 11.09 -30.33 24.93
N THR A 784 10.75 -30.62 26.19
CA THR A 784 11.13 -31.86 26.90
C THR A 784 9.94 -32.77 27.17
N GLU A 785 10.07 -34.07 26.86
CA GLU A 785 9.08 -35.10 27.22
C GLU A 785 9.21 -35.57 28.67
N HIS A 786 10.45 -35.88 29.10
CA HIS A 786 10.78 -36.36 30.44
C HIS A 786 11.87 -35.53 31.10
N LEU A 787 11.62 -35.06 32.32
CA LEU A 787 12.60 -34.37 33.16
C LEU A 787 13.17 -35.37 34.18
N ILE A 788 14.49 -35.59 34.12
CA ILE A 788 15.21 -36.42 35.09
C ILE A 788 15.97 -35.46 36.00
N ILE A 789 15.67 -35.52 37.30
CA ILE A 789 16.35 -34.75 38.33
C ILE A 789 17.43 -35.63 38.93
N LEU A 790 18.70 -35.24 38.78
CA LEU A 790 19.80 -35.87 39.48
C LEU A 790 19.89 -35.24 40.87
N GLY A 791 19.31 -35.92 41.84
CA GLY A 791 19.26 -35.47 43.22
C GLY A 791 20.64 -35.55 43.86
N THR A 792 21.31 -34.42 44.02
CA THR A 792 22.53 -34.26 44.84
C THR A 792 22.20 -33.43 46.07
N LYS A 793 23.12 -33.35 47.04
CA LYS A 793 22.91 -32.54 48.26
C LYS A 793 22.51 -31.09 47.98
N ASP A 794 23.13 -30.41 47.01
CA ASP A 794 22.88 -28.99 46.75
C ASP A 794 21.96 -28.72 45.54
N ILE A 795 21.31 -29.73 44.96
CA ILE A 795 20.38 -29.51 43.84
C ILE A 795 19.24 -28.54 44.24
N LEU A 796 18.79 -28.67 45.49
CA LEU A 796 17.69 -27.90 46.07
C LEU A 796 18.10 -26.48 46.41
N THR A 797 19.39 -26.16 46.56
CA THR A 797 19.85 -24.81 46.89
C THR A 797 20.33 -24.04 45.65
N ARG A 798 20.32 -24.69 44.47
CA ARG A 798 20.73 -24.07 43.21
C ARG A 798 19.55 -23.45 42.47
N LYS A 799 19.52 -22.10 42.38
CA LYS A 799 18.41 -21.36 41.77
C LYS A 799 18.01 -21.84 40.36
N TRP A 800 18.98 -22.12 39.48
CA TRP A 800 18.69 -22.49 38.09
C TRP A 800 18.04 -23.88 38.00
N CYS A 801 18.57 -24.86 38.75
CA CYS A 801 17.97 -26.20 38.86
C CYS A 801 16.55 -26.12 39.42
N MET A 802 16.33 -25.33 40.48
CA MET A 802 14.97 -25.16 41.01
C MET A 802 14.05 -24.40 40.05
N GLY A 803 14.57 -23.49 39.23
CA GLY A 803 13.83 -22.91 38.11
C GLY A 803 13.43 -23.96 37.07
N GLU A 804 14.32 -24.88 36.71
CA GLU A 804 14.04 -25.98 35.78
C GLU A 804 12.94 -26.91 36.33
N VAL A 805 13.11 -27.37 37.58
CA VAL A 805 12.14 -28.27 38.22
C VAL A 805 10.78 -27.60 38.39
N THR A 806 10.76 -26.32 38.80
CA THR A 806 9.52 -25.54 38.91
C THR A 806 8.86 -25.38 37.54
N THR A 807 9.63 -25.12 36.50
CA THR A 807 9.12 -25.05 35.12
C THR A 807 8.53 -26.40 34.69
N GLY A 808 9.22 -27.51 34.97
CA GLY A 808 8.73 -28.85 34.68
C GLY A 808 7.39 -29.15 35.34
N ARG A 809 7.22 -28.78 36.62
CA ARG A 809 5.94 -28.90 37.35
C ARG A 809 4.83 -28.06 36.70
N ILE A 810 5.09 -26.78 36.46
CA ILE A 810 4.11 -25.84 35.89
C ILE A 810 3.62 -26.34 34.52
N HIS A 811 4.53 -26.83 33.69
CA HIS A 811 4.24 -27.35 32.34
C HIS A 811 3.84 -28.84 32.32
N LYS A 812 3.69 -29.49 33.48
CA LYS A 812 3.29 -30.90 33.62
C LYS A 812 4.19 -31.86 32.82
N VAL A 813 5.49 -31.59 32.79
CA VAL A 813 6.48 -32.50 32.23
C VAL A 813 6.54 -33.76 33.09
N LYS A 814 6.74 -34.93 32.47
CA LYS A 814 6.86 -36.18 33.22
C LYS A 814 8.20 -36.19 33.96
N THR A 815 8.17 -36.17 35.29
CA THR A 815 9.37 -35.95 36.10
C THR A 815 9.67 -37.13 37.00
N VAL A 816 10.97 -37.44 37.13
CA VAL A 816 11.50 -38.49 37.99
C VAL A 816 12.76 -38.00 38.69
N VAL A 817 13.00 -38.49 39.91
CA VAL A 817 14.21 -38.21 40.68
C VAL A 817 15.12 -39.45 40.65
N VAL A 818 16.40 -39.23 40.34
CA VAL A 818 17.48 -40.20 40.57
C VAL A 818 18.23 -39.68 41.79
N ALA A 819 17.99 -40.28 42.95
CA ALA A 819 18.61 -39.90 44.21
C ALA A 819 20.03 -40.47 44.29
N LEU A 820 21.03 -39.59 44.30
CA LEU A 820 22.41 -39.94 44.59
C LEU A 820 22.58 -40.17 46.11
N PRO A 821 23.66 -40.83 46.58
CA PRO A 821 23.84 -41.20 47.99
C PRO A 821 23.81 -40.04 48.99
N ASP A 822 24.05 -38.82 48.54
CA ASP A 822 24.05 -37.59 49.33
C ASP A 822 22.75 -36.77 49.21
N TYR A 823 21.74 -37.29 48.50
CA TYR A 823 20.45 -36.63 48.32
C TYR A 823 19.55 -36.77 49.54
N GLU A 824 19.00 -35.65 49.97
CA GLU A 824 17.92 -35.62 50.95
C GLU A 824 16.68 -34.96 50.32
N PRO A 825 15.48 -35.54 50.47
CA PRO A 825 14.25 -34.89 50.04
C PRO A 825 14.02 -33.59 50.84
N PRO A 826 13.37 -32.58 50.25
CA PRO A 826 13.25 -31.26 50.87
C PRO A 826 12.53 -31.31 52.22
N SER A 827 13.16 -30.83 53.31
CA SER A 827 12.57 -30.72 54.65
C SER A 827 11.50 -29.63 54.73
N GLU A 828 10.60 -29.67 55.71
CA GLU A 828 9.58 -28.61 55.86
C GLU A 828 10.22 -27.24 56.16
N THR A 829 11.26 -27.23 56.98
CA THR A 829 12.04 -26.03 57.30
C THR A 829 12.66 -25.39 56.05
N LEU A 830 13.21 -26.21 55.14
CA LEU A 830 13.77 -25.71 53.88
C LEU A 830 12.72 -25.09 52.97
N VAL A 831 11.49 -25.63 52.95
CA VAL A 831 10.38 -25.10 52.14
C VAL A 831 9.93 -23.74 52.67
N GLU A 832 9.75 -23.61 53.98
CA GLU A 832 9.27 -22.38 54.61
C GLU A 832 10.33 -21.26 54.53
N GLU A 833 11.60 -21.58 54.77
CA GLU A 833 12.71 -20.62 54.81
C GLU A 833 13.55 -20.59 53.52
N TYR A 834 12.97 -21.02 52.40
CA TYR A 834 13.73 -21.22 51.16
C TYR A 834 14.49 -19.95 50.68
N GLN A 835 13.88 -18.77 50.82
CA GLN A 835 14.51 -17.50 50.45
C GLN A 835 15.71 -17.14 51.35
N VAL A 836 15.74 -17.62 52.59
CA VAL A 836 16.88 -17.44 53.50
C VAL A 836 18.05 -18.32 53.06
N HIS A 837 17.75 -19.55 52.65
CA HIS A 837 18.76 -20.50 52.14
C HIS A 837 19.25 -20.16 50.73
N VAL A 838 18.40 -19.56 49.89
CA VAL A 838 18.72 -19.18 48.50
C VAL A 838 18.29 -17.72 48.25
N PRO A 839 19.08 -16.73 48.68
CA PRO A 839 18.70 -15.31 48.63
C PRO A 839 18.43 -14.79 47.20
N ASP A 840 19.13 -15.37 46.22
CA ASP A 840 19.06 -15.01 44.81
C ASP A 840 17.92 -15.69 44.05
N VAL A 841 17.05 -16.47 44.73
CA VAL A 841 15.85 -17.09 44.11
C VAL A 841 14.91 -16.07 43.48
N THR A 842 14.91 -14.82 43.98
CA THR A 842 14.07 -13.74 43.46
C THR A 842 14.40 -13.34 42.03
N GLU A 843 15.61 -13.64 41.54
CA GLU A 843 15.99 -13.43 40.14
C GLU A 843 15.15 -14.27 39.17
N LEU A 844 14.61 -15.41 39.62
CA LEU A 844 13.71 -16.25 38.82
C LEU A 844 12.37 -15.56 38.50
N ALA A 845 12.00 -14.51 39.25
CA ALA A 845 10.80 -13.72 38.99
C ALA A 845 10.86 -13.00 37.63
N ALA A 846 12.06 -12.64 37.15
CA ALA A 846 12.26 -12.08 35.81
C ALA A 846 11.82 -13.08 34.71
N HIS A 847 11.85 -14.37 35.03
CA HIS A 847 11.44 -15.47 34.15
C HIS A 847 10.00 -15.95 34.41
N GLY A 848 9.25 -15.29 35.30
CA GLY A 848 7.86 -15.64 35.60
C GLY A 848 7.68 -16.70 36.69
N ILE A 849 8.76 -17.12 37.37
CA ILE A 849 8.73 -18.10 38.45
C ILE A 849 8.73 -17.36 39.79
N SER A 850 7.65 -17.47 40.56
CA SER A 850 7.54 -16.83 41.88
C SER A 850 8.14 -17.72 42.98
N LEU A 851 8.50 -17.12 44.12
CA LEU A 851 8.94 -17.86 45.31
C LEU A 851 7.91 -18.90 45.74
N ALA A 852 6.62 -18.54 45.75
CA ALA A 852 5.54 -19.47 46.06
C ALA A 852 5.51 -20.68 45.11
N ALA A 853 5.73 -20.47 43.81
CA ALA A 853 5.80 -21.57 42.85
C ALA A 853 6.98 -22.52 43.14
N VAL A 854 8.12 -22.00 43.59
CA VAL A 854 9.28 -22.81 44.01
C VAL A 854 8.95 -23.62 45.27
N GLN A 855 8.34 -22.99 46.29
CA GLN A 855 7.97 -23.66 47.54
C GLN A 855 6.97 -24.80 47.31
N GLU A 856 5.93 -24.57 46.51
CA GLU A 856 5.00 -25.62 46.11
C GLU A 856 5.68 -26.74 45.29
N THR A 857 6.70 -26.39 44.51
CA THR A 857 7.48 -27.38 43.74
C THR A 857 8.30 -28.27 44.67
N LEU A 858 8.90 -27.72 45.71
CA LEU A 858 9.62 -28.52 46.71
C LEU A 858 8.70 -29.52 47.41
N LEU A 859 7.45 -29.14 47.73
CA LEU A 859 6.46 -30.06 48.28
C LEU A 859 6.11 -31.17 47.27
N TRP A 860 5.89 -30.80 46.01
CA TRP A 860 5.62 -31.75 44.93
C TRP A 860 6.78 -32.73 44.69
N MET A 861 8.03 -32.30 44.85
CA MET A 861 9.19 -33.17 44.70
C MET A 861 9.18 -34.36 45.67
N ARG A 862 8.54 -34.24 46.85
CA ARG A 862 8.38 -35.35 47.80
C ARG A 862 7.47 -36.47 47.29
N GLU A 863 6.62 -36.16 46.31
CA GLU A 863 5.63 -37.10 45.75
C GLU A 863 6.12 -37.76 44.46
N LEU A 864 7.30 -37.38 43.96
CA LEU A 864 7.84 -37.88 42.70
C LEU A 864 8.35 -39.32 42.80
N PRO A 865 8.25 -40.12 41.72
CA PRO A 865 8.93 -41.40 41.65
C PRO A 865 10.44 -41.18 41.79
N THR A 866 11.05 -41.91 42.72
CA THR A 866 12.47 -41.76 43.08
C THR A 866 13.20 -43.09 42.91
N PHE A 867 14.32 -43.04 42.17
CA PHE A 867 15.28 -44.12 42.00
C PHE A 867 16.48 -43.88 42.92
N GLU A 868 16.62 -44.69 43.97
CA GLU A 868 17.74 -44.58 44.92
C GLU A 868 18.94 -45.38 44.39
N LEU A 869 20.06 -44.70 44.18
CA LEU A 869 21.30 -45.33 43.73
C LEU A 869 22.12 -45.81 44.94
N LEU A 870 21.93 -47.08 45.33
CA LEU A 870 22.54 -47.69 46.52
C LEU A 870 23.74 -48.57 46.13
N GLY A 871 24.90 -47.97 45.88
CA GLY A 871 26.12 -48.72 45.61
C GLY A 871 27.22 -47.91 44.95
N THR A 872 28.37 -48.56 44.71
CA THR A 872 29.45 -47.98 43.91
C THR A 872 29.05 -47.94 42.44
N LEU A 873 29.19 -46.77 41.81
CA LEU A 873 28.85 -46.57 40.41
C LEU A 873 29.67 -47.50 39.50
N ASP A 874 29.01 -48.24 38.61
CA ASP A 874 29.68 -49.02 37.57
C ASP A 874 28.82 -49.11 36.30
N SER A 875 29.41 -49.63 35.21
CA SER A 875 28.71 -49.76 33.93
C SER A 875 27.43 -50.62 33.97
N LYS A 876 27.32 -51.58 34.90
CA LYS A 876 26.12 -52.44 35.01
C LYS A 876 24.99 -51.65 35.68
N LEU A 877 25.30 -50.98 36.78
CA LEU A 877 24.35 -50.14 37.52
C LEU A 877 23.81 -49.00 36.66
N THR A 878 24.69 -48.30 35.92
CA THR A 878 24.26 -47.24 34.99
C THR A 878 23.32 -47.77 33.90
N ARG A 879 23.63 -48.92 33.30
CA ARG A 879 22.74 -49.53 32.29
C ARG A 879 21.42 -50.01 32.87
N ALA A 880 21.41 -50.53 34.10
CA ALA A 880 20.19 -50.92 34.80
C ALA A 880 19.29 -49.69 35.01
N LEU A 881 19.86 -48.59 35.52
CA LEU A 881 19.15 -47.32 35.67
C LEU A 881 18.56 -46.83 34.33
N CYS A 882 19.35 -46.80 33.25
CA CYS A 882 18.88 -46.41 31.93
C CYS A 882 17.72 -47.29 31.41
N LYS A 883 17.76 -48.60 31.67
CA LYS A 883 16.66 -49.52 31.31
C LYS A 883 15.38 -49.17 32.06
N GLU A 884 15.46 -48.95 33.37
CA GLU A 884 14.29 -48.57 34.18
C GLU A 884 13.70 -47.22 33.73
N LEU A 885 14.55 -46.23 33.43
CA LEU A 885 14.13 -44.93 32.89
C LEU A 885 13.42 -45.05 31.52
N VAL A 886 13.84 -46.02 30.68
CA VAL A 886 13.19 -46.31 29.39
C VAL A 886 11.90 -47.11 29.57
N VAL A 887 11.85 -48.07 30.51
CA VAL A 887 10.62 -48.84 30.81
C VAL A 887 9.52 -47.91 31.32
N MET A 888 9.86 -46.97 32.21
CA MET A 888 8.95 -45.94 32.70
C MET A 888 8.37 -45.07 31.56
N HIS A 889 9.14 -44.83 30.50
CA HIS A 889 8.68 -44.11 29.31
C HIS A 889 7.63 -44.90 28.51
N VAL A 890 7.76 -46.22 28.41
CA VAL A 890 6.89 -47.08 27.59
C VAL A 890 5.58 -47.48 28.30
N SER A 891 5.62 -47.71 29.61
CA SER A 891 4.46 -48.22 30.39
C SER A 891 4.24 -47.42 31.70
N PRO A 892 3.59 -46.24 31.64
CA PRO A 892 3.45 -45.35 32.80
C PRO A 892 2.48 -45.84 33.91
N GLY A 893 1.78 -46.96 33.72
CA GLY A 893 0.71 -47.45 34.61
C GLY A 893 1.13 -48.45 35.70
N SER A 894 2.41 -48.78 35.84
CA SER A 894 2.85 -49.93 36.66
C SER A 894 3.55 -49.61 37.99
N MET A 895 3.54 -48.37 38.49
CA MET A 895 4.26 -48.00 39.72
C MET A 895 3.35 -47.69 40.92
N GLY A 896 3.60 -48.37 42.04
CA GLY A 896 3.18 -47.95 43.38
C GLY A 896 4.13 -46.91 43.96
N LYS A 897 3.68 -46.18 45.00
CA LYS A 897 4.37 -45.06 45.66
C LYS A 897 5.70 -45.41 46.40
N ASN A 898 6.20 -46.63 46.28
CA ASN A 898 7.38 -47.09 47.01
C ASN A 898 8.60 -46.93 46.11
N GLY A 899 9.60 -46.14 46.53
CA GLY A 899 10.83 -45.86 45.78
C GLY A 899 11.55 -47.13 45.32
N PHE A 900 12.22 -47.05 44.18
CA PHE A 900 12.94 -48.18 43.60
C PHE A 900 14.41 -48.12 44.00
N GLN A 901 14.88 -49.15 44.72
CA GLN A 901 16.27 -49.27 45.15
C GLN A 901 17.11 -49.99 44.09
N LEU A 902 18.07 -49.28 43.52
CA LEU A 902 19.07 -49.83 42.59
C LEU A 902 20.35 -50.09 43.36
N SER A 903 20.58 -51.34 43.75
CA SER A 903 21.85 -51.76 44.36
C SER A 903 22.65 -52.69 43.45
N ASN A 904 23.93 -52.85 43.77
CA ASN A 904 24.82 -53.78 43.05
C ASN A 904 24.52 -55.26 43.34
N GLU A 905 23.48 -55.59 44.13
CA GLU A 905 23.26 -56.91 44.69
C GLU A 905 22.20 -57.72 43.95
N ALA A 906 22.69 -58.68 43.17
CA ALA A 906 22.49 -60.07 43.56
C ALA A 906 23.87 -60.67 43.85
N GLU A 907 23.96 -61.38 44.99
CA GLU A 907 24.99 -62.34 45.45
C GLU A 907 26.14 -61.85 46.35
N ASP A 908 25.96 -62.18 47.64
CA ASP A 908 26.79 -62.98 48.56
C ASP A 908 28.33 -62.82 48.55
N GLU A 909 28.93 -62.84 49.75
CA GLU A 909 30.38 -62.66 49.97
C GLU A 909 31.27 -63.68 49.22
N LEU A 910 30.68 -64.80 48.77
CA LEU A 910 31.34 -65.83 47.97
C LEU A 910 31.65 -65.37 46.53
N ASP A 911 30.91 -64.39 45.98
CA ASP A 911 31.05 -63.91 44.59
C ASP A 911 32.08 -62.77 44.42
N LYS A 912 32.56 -62.13 45.49
CA LYS A 912 33.62 -61.10 45.38
C LYS A 912 34.93 -61.66 44.81
N LYS A 913 35.32 -62.87 45.22
CA LYS A 913 36.49 -63.57 44.65
C LYS A 913 36.23 -64.02 43.22
N THR A 914 35.03 -64.52 42.92
CA THR A 914 34.64 -65.04 41.60
C THR A 914 34.43 -63.91 40.57
N ARG A 915 34.00 -62.71 40.98
CA ARG A 915 33.94 -61.49 40.14
C ARG A 915 35.30 -60.90 39.84
N LEU A 916 36.23 -60.86 40.80
CA LEU A 916 37.62 -60.52 40.51
C LEU A 916 38.20 -61.48 39.46
N VAL A 917 37.84 -62.75 39.51
CA VAL A 917 38.23 -63.77 38.51
C VAL A 917 37.50 -63.57 37.17
N ASN A 918 36.19 -63.29 37.14
CA ASN A 918 35.40 -63.12 35.91
C ASN A 918 35.62 -61.76 35.21
N ARG A 919 35.90 -60.68 35.96
CA ARG A 919 36.26 -59.36 35.41
C ARG A 919 37.69 -59.40 34.83
N LYS A 920 38.61 -60.10 35.52
CA LYS A 920 39.91 -60.48 34.95
C LYS A 920 39.76 -61.40 33.74
N ALA A 921 38.71 -62.21 33.63
CA ALA A 921 38.45 -63.02 32.43
C ALA A 921 37.94 -62.18 31.24
N GLN A 922 37.08 -61.17 31.46
CA GLN A 922 36.56 -60.28 30.40
C GLN A 922 37.65 -59.38 29.79
N TYR A 923 38.58 -58.90 30.61
CA TYR A 923 39.71 -58.07 30.19
C TYR A 923 41.05 -58.81 30.32
N ASN A 924 41.02 -60.14 30.23
CA ASN A 924 42.22 -60.98 30.42
C ASN A 924 43.24 -60.63 29.34
N GLY A 925 44.42 -60.17 29.75
CA GLY A 925 45.43 -59.66 28.82
C GLY A 925 45.36 -58.17 28.51
N SER A 926 44.52 -57.39 29.21
CA SER A 926 44.56 -55.93 29.10
C SER A 926 45.90 -55.39 29.62
N LYS A 927 46.48 -54.49 28.83
CA LYS A 927 47.74 -53.77 29.07
C LYS A 927 47.52 -52.42 29.73
N VAL A 928 46.26 -51.95 29.82
CA VAL A 928 45.92 -50.62 30.32
C VAL A 928 44.90 -50.73 31.45
N ALA A 929 45.20 -50.13 32.60
CA ALA A 929 44.28 -50.04 33.73
C ALA A 929 43.96 -48.58 34.06
N ILE A 930 42.70 -48.25 34.34
CA ILE A 930 42.27 -46.93 34.81
C ILE A 930 42.16 -46.98 36.34
N LEU A 931 43.02 -46.22 37.00
CA LEU A 931 43.00 -45.98 38.44
C LEU A 931 42.15 -44.75 38.74
N VAL A 932 41.12 -44.92 39.58
CA VAL A 932 40.16 -43.88 39.92
C VAL A 932 39.82 -43.93 41.40
N ASP A 933 39.45 -42.79 41.98
CA ASP A 933 38.90 -42.75 43.34
C ASP A 933 37.48 -43.31 43.32
N TYR A 934 37.34 -44.59 43.66
CA TYR A 934 36.06 -45.30 43.61
C TYR A 934 35.01 -44.77 44.60
N LYS A 935 35.40 -43.93 45.57
CA LYS A 935 34.47 -43.27 46.50
C LYS A 935 33.88 -41.99 45.92
N ASN A 936 34.54 -41.38 44.93
CA ASN A 936 34.07 -40.18 44.26
C ASN A 936 33.27 -40.56 43.01
N MET A 937 31.94 -40.39 43.05
CA MET A 937 31.06 -40.79 41.95
C MET A 937 31.37 -40.05 40.64
N GLU A 938 31.71 -38.76 40.68
CA GLU A 938 32.04 -37.97 39.48
C GLU A 938 33.37 -38.43 38.86
N ALA A 939 34.34 -38.81 39.68
CA ALA A 939 35.60 -39.40 39.20
C ALA A 939 35.34 -40.74 38.50
N VAL A 940 34.51 -41.61 39.10
CA VAL A 940 34.11 -42.89 38.49
C VAL A 940 33.29 -42.69 37.22
N ALA A 941 32.37 -41.72 37.21
CA ALA A 941 31.60 -41.37 36.01
C ALA A 941 32.51 -40.88 34.89
N THR A 942 33.53 -40.07 35.22
CA THR A 942 34.56 -39.63 34.27
C THR A 942 35.35 -40.81 33.70
N ALA A 943 35.77 -41.76 34.56
CA ALA A 943 36.44 -42.98 34.13
C ALA A 943 35.57 -43.82 33.17
N LEU A 944 34.27 -43.94 33.46
CA LEU A 944 33.31 -44.68 32.63
C LEU A 944 33.06 -43.98 31.29
N VAL A 945 32.89 -42.66 31.26
CA VAL A 945 32.78 -41.88 30.01
C VAL A 945 34.05 -42.03 29.18
N LEU A 946 35.22 -41.93 29.79
CA LEU A 946 36.50 -42.12 29.12
C LEU A 946 36.60 -43.54 28.53
N GLN A 947 36.27 -44.57 29.31
CA GLN A 947 36.27 -45.96 28.85
C GLN A 947 35.30 -46.15 27.67
N LEU A 948 34.09 -45.58 27.74
CA LEU A 948 33.09 -45.66 26.67
C LEU A 948 33.57 -45.04 25.35
N MET A 949 34.33 -43.94 25.41
CA MET A 949 34.83 -43.22 24.23
C MET A 949 36.15 -43.79 23.69
N VAL A 950 37.04 -44.27 24.55
CA VAL A 950 38.37 -44.79 24.15
C VAL A 950 38.31 -46.24 23.71
N SER A 951 37.45 -47.08 24.33
CA SER A 951 37.41 -48.51 24.01
C SER A 951 37.19 -48.79 22.52
N PRO A 952 36.23 -48.16 21.81
CA PRO A 952 36.03 -48.38 20.37
C PRO A 952 37.27 -48.06 19.52
N LEU A 953 38.10 -47.10 19.94
CA LEU A 953 39.32 -46.70 19.24
C LEU A 953 40.46 -47.70 19.43
N LEU A 954 40.41 -48.51 20.49
CA LEU A 954 41.47 -49.45 20.88
C LEU A 954 41.09 -50.92 20.64
N MET A 955 39.87 -51.23 20.19
CA MET A 955 39.38 -52.61 19.99
C MET A 955 40.25 -53.44 19.03
N SER A 956 40.83 -52.81 18.00
CA SER A 956 41.70 -53.49 17.03
C SER A 956 43.13 -53.74 17.54
N SER A 957 43.50 -53.15 18.68
CA SER A 957 44.87 -53.18 19.21
C SER A 957 44.95 -54.16 20.39
N GLY A 958 45.59 -55.31 20.15
CA GLY A 958 45.62 -56.46 21.08
C GLY A 958 45.96 -56.10 22.53
N GLY A 959 44.95 -56.13 23.40
CA GLY A 959 45.06 -55.88 24.84
C GLY A 959 45.03 -54.41 25.27
N MET A 960 44.82 -53.43 24.37
CA MET A 960 44.91 -52.00 24.76
C MET A 960 43.60 -51.42 25.32
N VAL A 961 42.50 -52.16 25.30
CA VAL A 961 41.21 -51.73 25.85
C VAL A 961 41.33 -51.59 27.38
N PRO A 962 41.13 -50.39 27.94
CA PRO A 962 41.32 -50.17 29.37
C PRO A 962 40.21 -50.78 30.19
N TYR A 963 40.56 -51.32 31.36
CA TYR A 963 39.61 -51.69 32.40
C TYR A 963 39.70 -50.72 33.59
N ILE A 964 38.58 -50.46 34.25
CA ILE A 964 38.53 -49.60 35.44
C ILE A 964 38.76 -50.47 36.67
N MET A 965 39.75 -50.08 37.48
CA MET A 965 40.09 -50.77 38.72
C MET A 965 39.02 -50.54 39.79
N THR A 966 38.76 -51.57 40.58
CA THR A 966 37.81 -51.53 41.69
C THR A 966 38.51 -51.36 43.05
N ALA A 967 37.72 -51.12 44.10
CA ALA A 967 38.25 -50.99 45.45
C ALA A 967 39.10 -52.21 45.84
N ASN A 968 40.24 -51.96 46.47
CA ASN A 968 41.21 -52.97 46.91
C ASN A 968 41.89 -53.82 45.79
N GLU A 969 41.67 -53.53 44.51
CA GLU A 969 42.26 -54.30 43.39
C GLU A 969 43.70 -53.89 43.07
N GLU A 970 44.58 -54.86 42.81
CA GLU A 970 45.93 -54.62 42.26
C GLU A 970 45.94 -54.73 40.73
N ALA A 971 46.82 -53.98 40.08
CA ALA A 971 46.98 -54.01 38.62
C ALA A 971 47.36 -55.42 38.15
N MET A 972 46.70 -55.94 37.11
CA MET A 972 47.00 -57.29 36.58
C MET A 972 48.46 -57.40 36.10
N PRO A 973 49.07 -58.61 36.10
CA PRO A 973 50.45 -58.79 35.62
C PRO A 973 50.68 -58.32 34.17
N THR A 974 49.64 -58.35 33.34
CA THR A 974 49.68 -57.93 31.93
C THR A 974 49.64 -56.42 31.73
N VAL A 975 49.29 -55.65 32.76
CA VAL A 975 49.21 -54.19 32.71
C VAL A 975 50.61 -53.61 32.56
N GLN A 976 50.75 -52.71 31.58
CA GLN A 976 51.95 -51.94 31.26
C GLN A 976 51.74 -50.44 31.49
N ILE A 977 50.49 -49.96 31.42
CA ILE A 977 50.12 -48.55 31.53
C ILE A 977 49.02 -48.36 32.58
N ILE A 978 49.22 -47.43 33.51
CA ILE A 978 48.23 -46.96 34.48
C ILE A 978 47.73 -45.58 34.04
N VAL A 979 46.44 -45.46 33.78
CA VAL A 979 45.76 -44.18 33.54
C VAL A 979 45.19 -43.69 34.87
N VAL A 980 45.66 -42.56 35.38
CA VAL A 980 45.23 -42.03 36.69
C VAL A 980 44.19 -40.94 36.47
N ILE A 981 42.98 -41.13 36.99
CA ILE A 981 41.94 -40.09 37.01
C ILE A 981 42.24 -39.14 38.17
N CYS A 982 42.78 -37.97 37.86
CA CYS A 982 43.12 -36.92 38.81
C CYS A 982 41.88 -36.10 39.16
N SER A 983 41.20 -36.48 40.24
CA SER A 983 40.17 -35.67 40.92
C SER A 983 40.74 -35.03 42.18
N GLN A 984 40.07 -34.01 42.71
CA GLN A 984 40.48 -33.29 43.90
C GLN A 984 40.63 -34.27 45.09
N GLY A 985 41.78 -34.23 45.75
CA GLY A 985 42.10 -35.08 46.90
C GLY A 985 42.38 -36.56 46.57
N CYS A 986 42.41 -36.98 45.30
CA CYS A 986 42.52 -38.41 44.96
C CYS A 986 43.80 -39.08 45.47
N PHE A 987 44.92 -38.35 45.55
CA PHE A 987 46.19 -38.87 46.07
C PHE A 987 46.20 -39.03 47.59
N GLY A 988 45.23 -38.44 48.29
CA GLY A 988 44.97 -38.69 49.70
C GLY A 988 44.17 -39.98 49.96
N ASN A 989 43.74 -40.70 48.92
CA ASN A 989 43.09 -42.00 49.06
C ASN A 989 44.15 -43.13 49.22
N PRO A 990 44.15 -43.89 50.34
CA PRO A 990 45.12 -44.97 50.59
C PRO A 990 45.14 -46.05 49.49
N ASP A 991 44.01 -46.32 48.84
CA ASP A 991 43.93 -47.31 47.77
C ASP A 991 44.67 -46.86 46.51
N ILE A 992 44.50 -45.59 46.14
CA ILE A 992 45.24 -44.98 45.01
C ILE A 992 46.73 -44.98 45.32
N ALA A 993 47.11 -44.57 46.53
CA ALA A 993 48.50 -44.54 46.97
C ALA A 993 49.17 -45.93 46.87
N ARG A 994 48.48 -46.98 47.37
CA ARG A 994 48.96 -48.36 47.31
C ARG A 994 49.14 -48.86 45.88
N VAL A 995 48.18 -48.60 44.99
CA VAL A 995 48.26 -49.02 43.59
C VAL A 995 49.36 -48.27 42.84
N LEU A 996 49.55 -46.96 43.08
CA LEU A 996 50.61 -46.18 42.45
C LEU A 996 52.01 -46.69 42.84
N VAL A 997 52.25 -46.94 44.13
CA VAL A 997 53.56 -47.41 44.61
C VAL A 997 53.85 -48.83 44.12
N SER A 998 52.86 -49.74 44.15
CA SER A 998 53.02 -51.09 43.57
C SER A 998 53.20 -51.07 42.04
N SER A 999 52.63 -50.09 41.35
CA SER A 999 52.83 -49.87 39.92
C SER A 999 54.22 -49.34 39.59
N ALA A 1000 54.75 -48.43 40.42
CA ALA A 1000 56.13 -47.94 40.32
C ALA A 1000 57.17 -49.04 40.58
N ALA A 1001 56.90 -49.94 41.54
CA ALA A 1001 57.74 -51.13 41.79
C ALA A 1001 57.85 -52.06 40.57
N ARG A 1002 56.88 -52.00 39.64
CA ARG A 1002 56.82 -52.79 38.41
C ARG A 1002 57.23 -52.02 37.16
N SER A 1003 57.73 -50.79 37.31
CA SER A 1003 58.09 -49.90 36.21
C SER A 1003 56.96 -49.66 35.20
N LEU A 1004 55.72 -49.57 35.67
CA LEU A 1004 54.57 -49.29 34.80
C LEU A 1004 54.60 -47.84 34.31
N ALA A 1005 54.22 -47.63 33.05
CA ALA A 1005 54.03 -46.30 32.50
C ALA A 1005 52.77 -45.64 33.07
N VAL A 1006 52.77 -44.32 33.17
CA VAL A 1006 51.64 -43.56 33.74
C VAL A 1006 51.10 -42.53 32.76
N LEU A 1007 49.79 -42.33 32.76
CA LEU A 1007 49.12 -41.24 32.05
C LEU A 1007 48.12 -40.54 33.00
N PRO A 1008 48.43 -39.32 33.49
CA PRO A 1008 47.47 -38.56 34.29
C PRO A 1008 46.37 -37.94 33.42
N ILE A 1009 45.12 -38.09 33.85
CA ILE A 1009 43.93 -37.52 33.24
C ILE A 1009 43.31 -36.54 34.23
N ILE A 1010 43.28 -35.25 33.88
CA ILE A 1010 42.69 -34.22 34.74
C ILE A 1010 41.18 -34.26 34.55
N ALA A 1011 40.47 -34.72 35.59
CA ALA A 1011 39.03 -34.99 35.54
C ALA A 1011 38.19 -33.74 35.74
N GLU A 1012 38.72 -32.72 36.43
CA GLU A 1012 37.98 -31.53 36.80
C GLU A 1012 38.86 -30.28 36.90
N ASP A 1013 38.25 -29.11 36.69
CA ASP A 1013 38.95 -27.82 36.72
C ASP A 1013 39.42 -27.44 38.15
N GLY A 1014 38.79 -28.01 39.18
CA GLY A 1014 39.15 -27.82 40.58
C GLY A 1014 40.41 -28.58 41.01
N PHE A 1015 40.96 -29.44 40.16
CA PHE A 1015 42.18 -30.18 40.45
C PHE A 1015 43.37 -29.22 40.58
N ARG A 1016 43.97 -29.17 41.78
CA ARG A 1016 45.14 -28.34 42.04
C ARG A 1016 46.40 -29.08 41.63
N PHE A 1017 47.20 -28.47 40.76
CA PHE A 1017 48.54 -28.97 40.46
C PHE A 1017 49.41 -28.96 41.71
N PRO A 1018 50.40 -29.86 41.81
CA PRO A 1018 51.16 -30.05 43.04
C PRO A 1018 51.88 -28.78 43.52
N THR A 1019 51.55 -28.34 44.74
CA THR A 1019 52.29 -27.32 45.52
C THR A 1019 53.05 -28.00 46.67
N LYS A 1020 53.83 -27.24 47.45
CA LYS A 1020 54.47 -27.77 48.66
C LYS A 1020 53.42 -28.37 49.62
N ASP A 1021 52.35 -27.63 49.89
CA ASP A 1021 51.24 -28.05 50.75
C ASP A 1021 50.55 -29.32 50.24
N PHE A 1022 50.42 -29.49 48.91
CA PHE A 1022 49.87 -30.70 48.30
C PHE A 1022 50.74 -31.93 48.61
N TYR A 1023 52.07 -31.80 48.53
CA TYR A 1023 52.96 -32.92 48.86
C TYR A 1023 52.96 -33.23 50.36
N ASP A 1024 52.79 -32.22 51.22
CA ASP A 1024 52.64 -32.40 52.66
C ASP A 1024 51.34 -33.16 53.00
N GLU A 1025 50.24 -32.88 52.29
CA GLU A 1025 48.98 -33.62 52.39
C GLU A 1025 49.13 -35.09 51.96
N VAL A 1026 49.80 -35.34 50.83
CA VAL A 1026 50.10 -36.70 50.34
C VAL A 1026 51.00 -37.46 51.33
N LEU A 1027 51.99 -36.79 51.93
CA LEU A 1027 52.89 -37.37 52.94
C LEU A 1027 52.11 -37.78 54.20
N ALA A 1028 51.15 -36.94 54.64
CA ALA A 1028 50.31 -37.24 55.79
C ALA A 1028 49.47 -38.52 55.58
N THR A 1029 48.93 -38.73 54.38
CA THR A 1029 48.23 -39.97 54.01
C THR A 1029 49.15 -41.18 53.95
N ALA A 1030 50.39 -41.00 53.45
CA ALA A 1030 51.35 -42.10 53.40
C ALA A 1030 51.70 -42.64 54.80
N GLY A 1031 51.71 -41.78 55.82
CA GLY A 1031 51.97 -42.15 57.22
C GLY A 1031 50.88 -43.00 57.88
N THR A 1032 49.64 -43.00 57.37
CA THR A 1032 48.52 -43.80 57.93
C THR A 1032 48.39 -45.18 57.28
N THR A 1033 49.16 -45.48 56.24
CA THR A 1033 49.04 -46.71 55.46
C THR A 1033 50.20 -47.66 55.78
N SER A 1034 49.98 -48.62 56.68
CA SER A 1034 51.00 -49.56 57.20
C SER A 1034 51.70 -50.46 56.16
N MET A 1035 51.21 -50.47 54.92
CA MET A 1035 51.74 -51.26 53.79
C MET A 1035 52.74 -50.50 52.90
N LEU A 1036 52.85 -49.16 53.03
CA LEU A 1036 53.72 -48.31 52.23
C LEU A 1036 55.06 -48.12 52.93
N GLY A 1037 55.94 -49.13 52.90
CA GLY A 1037 57.18 -49.20 53.69
C GLY A 1037 57.87 -47.86 54.04
N ASN A 1038 58.12 -46.98 53.06
CA ASN A 1038 58.63 -45.61 53.26
C ASN A 1038 57.65 -44.55 52.69
N PRO A 1039 57.07 -43.65 53.52
CA PRO A 1039 56.15 -42.59 53.08
C PRO A 1039 56.69 -41.67 51.98
N SER A 1040 58.02 -41.48 51.93
CA SER A 1040 58.67 -40.67 50.89
C SER A 1040 58.56 -41.28 49.48
N HIS A 1041 58.35 -42.59 49.36
CA HIS A 1041 58.15 -43.25 48.06
C HIS A 1041 56.86 -42.80 47.39
N LEU A 1042 55.77 -42.59 48.14
CA LEU A 1042 54.51 -42.11 47.55
C LEU A 1042 54.70 -40.69 46.97
N VAL A 1043 55.35 -39.80 47.73
CA VAL A 1043 55.65 -38.43 47.26
C VAL A 1043 56.53 -38.44 46.02
N ALA A 1044 57.54 -39.32 45.96
CA ALA A 1044 58.40 -39.49 44.77
C ALA A 1044 57.60 -40.00 43.55
N VAL A 1045 56.74 -41.01 43.73
CA VAL A 1045 55.90 -41.54 42.65
C VAL A 1045 54.89 -40.50 42.17
N VAL A 1046 54.25 -39.77 43.07
CA VAL A 1046 53.32 -38.69 42.69
C VAL A 1046 54.04 -37.56 41.95
N LYS A 1047 55.28 -37.21 42.33
CA LYS A 1047 56.12 -36.29 41.54
C LYS A 1047 56.33 -36.80 40.12
N GLN A 1048 56.62 -38.09 39.95
CA GLN A 1048 56.81 -38.71 38.63
C GLN A 1048 55.51 -38.75 37.80
N VAL A 1049 54.34 -38.97 38.42
CA VAL A 1049 53.03 -38.88 37.74
C VAL A 1049 52.90 -37.53 37.04
N PHE A 1050 53.25 -36.43 37.71
CA PHE A 1050 53.15 -35.07 37.17
C PHE A 1050 54.34 -34.61 36.32
N GLN A 1051 55.37 -35.46 36.14
CA GLN A 1051 56.38 -35.24 35.10
C GLN A 1051 55.87 -35.64 33.70
N GLU A 1052 54.81 -36.46 33.65
CA GLU A 1052 54.08 -36.75 32.42
C GLU A 1052 53.03 -35.66 32.18
N ILE A 1053 52.92 -35.19 30.93
CA ILE A 1053 51.95 -34.14 30.59
C ILE A 1053 50.53 -34.72 30.70
N GLY A 1054 49.74 -34.25 31.66
CA GLY A 1054 48.36 -34.69 31.79
C GLY A 1054 47.46 -34.26 30.63
N VAL A 1055 46.44 -35.08 30.34
CA VAL A 1055 45.40 -34.73 29.36
C VAL A 1055 44.13 -34.33 30.12
N GLY A 1056 43.62 -33.13 29.87
CA GLY A 1056 42.37 -32.68 30.48
C GLY A 1056 41.17 -33.36 29.84
N PHE A 1057 40.51 -34.25 30.57
CA PHE A 1057 39.26 -34.93 30.16
C PHE A 1057 38.21 -34.67 31.24
N ASN A 1058 37.48 -33.57 31.08
CA ASN A 1058 36.51 -33.08 32.06
C ASN A 1058 35.10 -33.12 31.43
N PRO A 1059 34.31 -34.18 31.69
CA PRO A 1059 32.95 -34.31 31.17
C PRO A 1059 31.96 -33.28 31.73
N GLN A 1060 32.26 -32.65 32.88
CA GLN A 1060 31.41 -31.62 33.49
C GLN A 1060 31.73 -30.18 33.07
N ALA A 1061 32.75 -29.93 32.23
CA ALA A 1061 33.11 -28.59 31.79
C ALA A 1061 32.04 -27.97 30.85
N TYR A 1062 31.78 -26.66 30.99
CA TYR A 1062 30.80 -25.93 30.15
C TYR A 1062 31.16 -25.91 28.66
N SER A 1063 32.45 -26.02 28.35
CA SER A 1063 32.98 -26.02 26.98
C SER A 1063 33.29 -27.42 26.44
N ALA A 1064 33.02 -28.49 27.20
CA ALA A 1064 33.31 -29.84 26.76
C ALA A 1064 32.08 -30.44 26.07
N SER A 1065 31.90 -30.11 24.78
CA SER A 1065 30.91 -30.82 23.97
C SER A 1065 31.28 -32.30 23.81
N VAL A 1066 30.33 -33.15 23.42
CA VAL A 1066 30.64 -34.56 23.08
C VAL A 1066 31.79 -34.65 22.06
N GLN A 1067 31.83 -33.73 21.09
CA GLN A 1067 32.86 -33.68 20.06
C GLN A 1067 34.24 -33.35 20.65
N ASP A 1068 34.31 -32.42 21.61
CA ASP A 1068 35.56 -32.08 22.29
C ASP A 1068 36.09 -33.27 23.10
N LEU A 1069 35.19 -33.98 23.79
CA LEU A 1069 35.55 -35.20 24.53
C LEU A 1069 36.00 -36.32 23.58
N GLU A 1070 35.40 -36.47 22.40
CA GLU A 1070 35.85 -37.43 21.39
C GLU A 1070 37.26 -37.10 20.86
N VAL A 1071 37.57 -35.83 20.62
CA VAL A 1071 38.91 -35.39 20.21
C VAL A 1071 39.94 -35.68 21.31
N LYS A 1072 39.58 -35.41 22.57
CA LYS A 1072 40.42 -35.75 23.73
C LYS A 1072 40.59 -37.26 23.88
N ALA A 1073 39.53 -38.05 23.70
CA ALA A 1073 39.58 -39.50 23.71
C ALA A 1073 40.49 -40.06 22.60
N LYS A 1074 40.47 -39.48 21.40
CA LYS A 1074 41.42 -39.81 20.31
C LYS A 1074 42.86 -39.49 20.70
N THR A 1075 43.09 -38.36 21.37
CA THR A 1075 44.43 -37.98 21.86
C THR A 1075 44.93 -38.96 22.92
N ILE A 1076 44.05 -39.38 23.83
CA ILE A 1076 44.35 -40.38 24.86
C ILE A 1076 44.64 -41.74 24.20
N ALA A 1077 43.80 -42.19 23.27
CA ALA A 1077 44.01 -43.43 22.52
C ALA A 1077 45.35 -43.42 21.75
N PHE A 1078 45.71 -42.30 21.12
CA PHE A 1078 47.00 -42.13 20.44
C PHE A 1078 48.18 -42.26 21.41
N ARG A 1079 48.11 -41.63 22.58
CA ARG A 1079 49.15 -41.74 23.61
C ARG A 1079 49.29 -43.15 24.16
N LEU A 1080 48.17 -43.87 24.29
CA LEU A 1080 48.20 -45.28 24.70
C LEU A 1080 48.85 -46.17 23.64
N LEU A 1081 48.60 -45.95 22.34
CA LEU A 1081 49.12 -46.79 21.25
C LEU A 1081 50.57 -46.51 20.84
N GLY A 1082 51.02 -45.25 20.88
CA GLY A 1082 52.31 -44.86 20.30
C GLY A 1082 53.08 -43.77 21.06
N GLY A 1083 52.58 -43.30 22.21
CA GLY A 1083 53.29 -42.32 23.04
C GLY A 1083 54.39 -42.99 23.86
N ARG A 1084 55.61 -42.42 23.89
CA ARG A 1084 56.64 -42.78 24.87
C ARG A 1084 56.22 -42.25 26.25
N LEU A 1085 55.27 -42.92 26.90
CA LEU A 1085 54.88 -42.62 28.29
C LEU A 1085 56.03 -43.00 29.24
N ARG A 1086 56.29 -42.16 30.24
CA ARG A 1086 57.37 -42.40 31.20
C ARG A 1086 57.00 -43.54 32.17
N PRO A 1087 57.88 -44.54 32.38
CA PRO A 1087 57.72 -45.52 33.45
C PRO A 1087 57.98 -44.86 34.81
N MET A 1088 57.20 -45.24 35.81
CA MET A 1088 57.44 -44.85 37.20
C MET A 1088 58.51 -45.75 37.83
N SER A 1089 59.35 -45.24 38.73
CA SER A 1089 60.39 -45.99 39.45
C SER A 1089 60.38 -45.67 40.94
N LEU A 1090 60.77 -46.64 41.77
CA LEU A 1090 61.05 -46.41 43.20
C LEU A 1090 62.47 -45.89 43.43
N GLU A 1091 63.38 -46.10 42.48
CA GLU A 1091 64.76 -45.64 42.50
C GLU A 1091 64.86 -44.42 41.58
N ASP A 1092 64.73 -43.21 42.14
CA ASP A 1092 65.25 -41.96 41.59
C ASP A 1092 64.92 -40.79 42.53
N TYR A 1093 65.80 -40.54 43.51
CA TYR A 1093 65.92 -39.25 44.17
C TYR A 1093 67.39 -38.93 44.46
N HIS A 1094 68.12 -38.51 43.42
CA HIS A 1094 69.34 -37.73 43.61
C HIS A 1094 69.00 -36.25 43.44
N PRO A 1095 69.18 -35.40 44.48
CA PRO A 1095 69.10 -33.97 44.30
C PRO A 1095 70.39 -33.51 43.61
N SER A 1096 70.36 -33.32 42.29
CA SER A 1096 71.43 -32.66 41.57
C SER A 1096 71.15 -31.16 41.44
N SER A 1097 72.03 -30.40 42.10
CA SER A 1097 72.37 -28.96 42.00
C SER A 1097 71.36 -27.87 42.41
N PRO A 1098 71.78 -26.89 43.24
CA PRO A 1098 70.99 -25.73 43.63
C PRO A 1098 71.21 -24.56 42.65
N GLU A 1099 70.48 -24.53 41.54
CA GLU A 1099 70.32 -23.34 40.72
C GLU A 1099 68.93 -23.47 40.04
N GLU A 1100 68.06 -22.47 40.23
CA GLU A 1100 66.64 -22.38 39.83
C GLU A 1100 65.61 -22.46 40.96
N LEU A 1101 65.98 -21.88 42.11
CA LEU A 1101 65.06 -21.47 43.17
C LEU A 1101 64.83 -19.95 43.07
N GLU A 1102 64.44 -19.43 41.90
CA GLU A 1102 64.12 -18.01 41.73
C GLU A 1102 63.30 -17.72 40.44
N ALA A 1103 62.03 -18.14 40.40
CA ALA A 1103 61.05 -17.60 39.44
C ALA A 1103 59.59 -17.86 39.86
N THR A 1104 59.22 -17.51 41.09
CA THR A 1104 57.80 -17.41 41.51
C THR A 1104 57.58 -16.14 42.31
N SER A 1105 57.71 -14.99 41.65
CA SER A 1105 57.24 -13.70 42.16
C SER A 1105 57.21 -12.65 41.05
N LEU A 1106 56.24 -12.71 40.14
CA LEU A 1106 55.65 -11.52 39.50
C LEU A 1106 54.54 -11.97 38.54
N GLY A 1107 53.30 -11.71 38.92
CA GLY A 1107 52.22 -11.67 37.96
C GLY A 1107 52.46 -10.53 36.99
N LEU A 1108 52.26 -10.79 35.69
CA LEU A 1108 51.86 -9.82 34.68
C LEU A 1108 51.51 -10.60 33.40
N LEU A 1109 50.22 -10.60 33.07
CA LEU A 1109 49.71 -10.87 31.72
C LEU A 1109 50.35 -9.86 30.74
N PRO A 1110 50.81 -10.24 29.54
CA PRO A 1110 50.95 -9.30 28.45
C PRO A 1110 49.62 -9.16 27.68
N PRO A 1111 49.32 -7.95 27.16
CA PRO A 1111 48.04 -7.62 26.56
C PRO A 1111 47.93 -8.06 25.09
N ALA A 1112 46.69 -8.16 24.63
CA ALA A 1112 46.33 -8.33 23.23
C ALA A 1112 46.88 -7.19 22.33
N SER A 1113 47.60 -7.52 21.25
CA SER A 1113 47.42 -6.82 19.96
C SER A 1113 47.99 -7.61 18.76
N LYS A 1114 47.08 -7.85 17.80
CA LYS A 1114 47.15 -7.88 16.33
C LYS A 1114 48.34 -8.47 15.54
N SER A 1115 47.90 -9.16 14.47
CA SER A 1115 48.54 -9.53 13.20
C SER A 1115 49.35 -10.83 13.19
N THR A 1116 48.76 -11.89 12.64
CA THR A 1116 48.92 -12.28 11.22
C THR A 1116 48.05 -13.49 10.93
N GLU A 1117 46.95 -13.27 10.19
CA GLU A 1117 46.32 -14.29 9.36
C GLU A 1117 47.31 -14.68 8.24
N ALA A 1118 47.87 -15.88 8.29
CA ALA A 1118 48.31 -16.65 7.11
C ALA A 1118 48.94 -17.96 7.57
N ASN A 1119 48.18 -19.05 7.46
CA ASN A 1119 48.58 -20.46 7.28
C ASN A 1119 47.79 -21.42 8.17
N ALA A 1120 46.51 -21.58 7.84
CA ALA A 1120 45.75 -22.78 8.18
C ALA A 1120 44.70 -23.02 7.08
N GLN A 1121 45.17 -23.31 5.88
CA GLN A 1121 44.35 -23.87 4.82
C GLN A 1121 45.17 -24.92 4.06
N LYS A 1122 45.38 -26.06 4.72
CA LYS A 1122 45.59 -27.35 4.06
C LYS A 1122 45.47 -28.46 5.08
N ILE A 1123 44.70 -29.47 4.68
CA ILE A 1123 44.37 -30.70 5.40
C ILE A 1123 43.09 -30.56 6.25
N ILE A 1124 41.95 -30.63 5.55
CA ILE A 1124 40.73 -31.30 6.03
C ILE A 1124 40.85 -32.76 5.61
#